data_AF-A0A8T1TAF3-F1
#
_entry.id   AF-A0A8T1TAF3-F1
#
_cell.length_a   1.000
_cell.length_b   1.000
_cell.length_c   1.000
_cell.angle_alpha   90.00
_cell.angle_beta   90.00
_cell.angle_gamma   90.00
#
_symmetry.space_group_name_H-M   'P 1'
#
loop_
_entity.id
_entity.type
_entity.pdbx_description
1 polymer ?
#
loop_
_entity_poly.entity_id
_entity_poly.type
_entity_poly.pdbx_seq_one_letter_code
_entity_poly.pdbx_strand_id
1 'polypeptide(L)'
;KKENVSSVLWQMRRQLLLELMGILPTVRSTHIVEEADADMEPNVSVYSGLKEEHVVKASALLRLYCALMGIAGLKPTDEEAEQLLQLMTSRPPATPAGVRFVSLSFCMLLAFSTLVSTPEQEQLMVMWLGWMIKEEAYFESISGVSASFGEMLLLVAMYFHSNQLSAIIDLVCSTLGMKIVIKPSSLSRMKTIFTQEIFTEQVVTAHAVRVPVTGNLSANITGFLPIHCIYQLLRSRSFTKHKVSIKDWIYRQLCETTTPLHPQLLPLIDVYINSILTPASKSNPEATNQPVTEQEILNVFQGLTGGENARANQRHSITAQLLVLYYVLSYEEALLANTKTLAAMQKKPKSYSSALMDQIPIKYLIRQAQGLQQELGGLHSALLRLLATNYPHLCIVDDWICEEQITGTDALLRRMLLTNTAKNHSSKQLQEAFSMLPGNHTQVMQILEHLTLLSAGELIPYAEVLTSNMNQLLNTGVPRRILQTVNKLWMVLNTVMPRRLWVMTVNALQPSVKIVRQQKYTQNDLMIDPLIVLRCDQRVHRCPPVMDITLHMLNGYLLASKAYLSSHLKETAEQDIRPSQNMMGPEAPEVTREELKNALLAAQDSAAVQILLEICLPTEEEKAQGSNSHSLLKNIQSAAAIGPQSKGLEEEEDSLLCNLREVQCLICCLLHQMYIADPNIVKLVHFQGYPCELLSLTVAGIPSMHICLDFIPELIAQPELEKQIFAIQLLSYLCIQYALPKSLSVARLAINVMGTLLTGKQPDNIKTLEY
;
A
#
# COMPACT_ATOMS: atom_id res chain seq x y z
N LYS A 1 -33.06 -4.08 66.53
CA LYS A 1 -32.04 -4.41 65.49
C LYS A 1 -31.48 -3.17 64.76
N LYS A 2 -32.27 -2.12 64.45
CA LYS A 2 -31.76 -0.87 63.82
C LYS A 2 -30.83 -0.03 64.72
N GLU A 3 -31.05 -0.01 66.04
CA GLU A 3 -30.22 0.80 66.97
C GLU A 3 -28.83 0.21 67.24
N ASN A 4 -28.67 -1.11 67.31
CA ASN A 4 -27.34 -1.72 67.44
C ASN A 4 -26.48 -1.55 66.18
N VAL A 5 -27.11 -1.47 64.99
CA VAL A 5 -26.39 -1.23 63.73
C VAL A 5 -25.91 0.22 63.63
N SER A 6 -26.66 1.20 64.16
CA SER A 6 -26.19 2.60 64.20
C SER A 6 -25.04 2.81 65.18
N SER A 7 -25.05 2.09 66.32
CA SER A 7 -23.96 2.14 67.31
C SER A 7 -22.64 1.59 66.75
N VAL A 8 -22.66 0.44 66.07
CA VAL A 8 -21.46 -0.17 65.47
C VAL A 8 -20.95 0.66 64.28
N LEU A 9 -21.84 1.20 63.45
CA LEU A 9 -21.46 2.10 62.35
C LEU A 9 -20.83 3.39 62.87
N TRP A 10 -21.39 3.98 63.93
CA TRP A 10 -20.86 5.18 64.56
C TRP A 10 -19.48 4.93 65.19
N GLN A 11 -19.31 3.79 65.87
CA GLN A 11 -18.04 3.40 66.47
C GLN A 11 -16.95 3.14 65.41
N MET A 12 -17.32 2.51 64.29
CA MET A 12 -16.45 2.32 63.14
C MET A 12 -16.05 3.66 62.50
N ARG A 13 -17.00 4.58 62.27
CA ARG A 13 -16.73 5.93 61.72
C ARG A 13 -15.79 6.72 62.63
N ARG A 14 -16.04 6.72 63.94
CA ARG A 14 -15.18 7.39 64.92
C ARG A 14 -13.76 6.83 64.90
N GLN A 15 -13.61 5.51 64.78
CA GLN A 15 -12.28 4.88 64.73
C GLN A 15 -11.56 5.17 63.41
N LEU A 16 -12.26 5.20 62.28
CA LEU A 16 -11.70 5.60 60.99
C LEU A 16 -11.27 7.07 60.98
N LEU A 17 -12.08 7.96 61.55
CA LEU A 17 -11.75 9.38 61.68
C LEU A 17 -10.52 9.58 62.57
N LEU A 18 -10.42 8.87 63.70
CA LEU A 18 -9.25 8.90 64.58
C LEU A 18 -7.97 8.42 63.87
N GLU A 19 -8.06 7.35 63.09
CA GLU A 19 -6.94 6.84 62.29
C GLU A 19 -6.55 7.81 61.17
N LEU A 20 -7.52 8.50 60.56
CA LEU A 20 -7.28 9.53 59.54
C LEU A 20 -6.57 10.75 60.16
N MET A 21 -7.07 11.27 61.28
CA MET A 21 -6.47 12.39 62.01
C MET A 21 -5.08 12.05 62.56
N GLY A 22 -4.81 10.78 62.88
CA GLY A 22 -3.49 10.31 63.32
C GLY A 22 -2.45 10.21 62.20
N ILE A 23 -2.89 10.17 60.93
CA ILE A 23 -2.02 10.14 59.74
C ILE A 23 -1.74 11.56 59.24
N LEU A 24 -2.71 12.47 59.37
CA LEU A 24 -2.53 13.87 59.05
C LEU A 24 -1.61 14.52 60.10
N PRO A 25 -0.60 15.30 59.67
CA PRO A 25 0.19 16.07 60.62
C PRO A 25 -0.72 17.07 61.35
N THR A 26 -0.64 17.09 62.68
CA THR A 26 -1.45 17.96 63.53
C THR A 26 -1.28 19.42 63.13
N VAL A 27 -2.32 20.02 62.54
CA VAL A 27 -2.43 21.47 62.42
C VAL A 27 -2.51 21.99 63.86
N ARG A 28 -1.49 22.70 64.33
CA ARG A 28 -1.52 23.37 65.63
C ARG A 28 -2.67 24.39 65.59
N SER A 29 -3.83 24.01 66.11
CA SER A 29 -4.88 24.98 66.42
C SER A 29 -4.38 25.87 67.55
N THR A 30 -4.41 27.17 67.31
CA THR A 30 -4.29 28.28 68.25
C THR A 30 -4.80 27.95 69.66
N HIS A 31 -3.88 27.67 70.59
CA HIS A 31 -4.07 27.98 72.00
C HIS A 31 -2.74 28.51 72.55
N ILE A 32 -2.82 29.75 72.99
CA ILE A 32 -1.74 30.60 73.50
C ILE A 32 -0.95 29.88 74.59
N VAL A 33 0.36 29.73 74.37
CA VAL A 33 1.36 29.93 75.43
C VAL A 33 2.36 30.92 74.86
N GLU A 34 2.32 32.08 75.48
CA GLU A 34 3.11 33.26 75.26
C GLU A 34 4.51 32.99 75.82
N GLU A 35 5.49 32.78 74.94
CA GLU A 35 6.89 33.18 75.17
C GLU A 35 7.61 33.24 73.81
N ALA A 36 8.22 34.39 73.58
CA ALA A 36 8.65 34.89 72.29
C ALA A 36 9.93 34.23 71.76
N ASP A 37 9.94 33.95 70.45
CA ASP A 37 11.09 34.30 69.63
C ASP A 37 10.55 34.88 68.31
N ALA A 38 10.71 36.19 68.17
CA ALA A 38 10.19 36.99 67.08
C ALA A 38 11.34 37.23 66.10
N ASP A 39 11.44 36.40 65.06
CA ASP A 39 12.13 36.71 63.80
C ASP A 39 11.95 35.54 62.83
N MET A 40 10.90 35.59 62.00
CA MET A 40 10.82 34.97 60.66
C MET A 40 9.51 35.44 60.01
N GLU A 41 9.62 35.92 58.78
CA GLU A 41 8.53 36.39 57.92
C GLU A 41 7.32 35.43 57.84
N PRO A 42 6.09 35.95 57.66
CA PRO A 42 4.88 35.14 57.62
C PRO A 42 4.64 34.61 56.20
N ASN A 43 5.16 33.43 55.86
CA ASN A 43 4.75 32.80 54.61
C ASN A 43 4.92 31.26 54.59
N VAL A 44 3.82 30.58 54.27
CA VAL A 44 3.68 29.19 53.79
C VAL A 44 3.85 28.05 54.82
N SER A 45 2.81 27.76 55.61
CA SER A 45 2.69 26.50 56.37
C SER A 45 1.34 25.79 56.18
N VAL A 46 0.86 25.65 54.95
CA VAL A 46 -0.45 24.99 54.67
C VAL A 46 -0.33 23.63 53.95
N TYR A 47 0.83 23.28 53.39
CA TYR A 47 1.00 21.99 52.71
C TYR A 47 1.76 20.99 53.57
N SER A 48 1.02 20.02 54.08
CA SER A 48 1.52 19.07 55.04
C SER A 48 2.07 17.82 54.33
N GLY A 49 3.38 17.63 54.38
CA GLY A 49 4.04 16.48 53.74
C GLY A 49 3.71 15.18 54.48
N LEU A 50 3.29 14.15 53.75
CA LEU A 50 3.11 12.80 54.30
C LEU A 50 4.49 12.18 54.55
N LYS A 51 4.72 11.63 55.75
CA LYS A 51 5.94 10.86 56.03
C LYS A 51 5.88 9.49 55.37
N GLU A 52 7.02 8.96 54.96
CA GLU A 52 7.15 7.66 54.30
C GLU A 52 6.48 6.51 55.07
N GLU A 53 6.62 6.50 56.40
CA GLU A 53 6.01 5.54 57.33
C GLU A 53 4.47 5.51 57.28
N HIS A 54 3.82 6.59 56.83
CA HIS A 54 2.37 6.71 56.81
C HIS A 54 1.76 6.56 55.41
N VAL A 55 2.56 6.59 54.33
CA VAL A 55 2.05 6.55 52.94
C VAL A 55 1.28 5.26 52.62
N VAL A 56 1.79 4.11 53.09
CA VAL A 56 1.15 2.81 52.85
C VAL A 56 -0.16 2.70 53.64
N LYS A 57 -0.16 3.16 54.90
CA LYS A 57 -1.34 3.19 55.77
C LYS A 57 -2.42 4.13 55.21
N ALA A 58 -2.01 5.31 54.74
CA ALA A 58 -2.89 6.27 54.06
C ALA A 58 -3.53 5.68 52.79
N SER A 59 -2.75 4.98 51.97
CA SER A 59 -3.26 4.30 50.76
C SER A 59 -4.28 3.22 51.08
N ALA A 60 -4.04 2.43 52.14
CA ALA A 60 -4.98 1.40 52.59
C ALA A 60 -6.28 2.00 53.12
N LEU A 61 -6.17 3.07 53.92
CA LEU A 61 -7.32 3.81 54.45
C LEU A 61 -8.16 4.42 53.33
N LEU A 62 -7.51 5.00 52.33
CA LEU A 62 -8.20 5.57 51.18
C LEU A 62 -9.00 4.50 50.41
N ARG A 63 -8.41 3.33 50.13
CA ARG A 63 -9.12 2.21 49.48
C ARG A 63 -10.29 1.70 50.33
N LEU A 64 -10.14 1.67 51.66
CA LEU A 64 -11.24 1.31 52.55
C LEU A 64 -12.40 2.31 52.44
N TYR A 65 -12.11 3.61 52.44
CA TYR A 65 -13.13 4.65 52.21
C TYR A 65 -13.75 4.54 50.80
N CYS A 66 -12.99 4.25 49.75
CA CYS A 66 -13.53 3.97 48.41
C CYS A 66 -14.56 2.84 48.44
N ALA A 67 -14.26 1.74 49.14
CA ALA A 67 -15.15 0.58 49.25
C ALA A 67 -16.41 0.92 50.06
N LEU A 68 -16.27 1.64 51.16
CA LEU A 68 -17.39 2.05 52.01
C LEU A 68 -18.32 3.03 51.29
N MET A 69 -17.78 4.00 50.57
CA MET A 69 -18.58 4.98 49.82
C MET A 69 -19.17 4.38 48.54
N GLY A 70 -18.39 3.58 47.81
CA GLY A 70 -18.76 3.06 46.49
C GLY A 70 -19.66 1.83 46.53
N ILE A 71 -19.39 0.87 47.42
CA ILE A 71 -20.10 -0.42 47.48
C ILE A 71 -21.14 -0.40 48.61
N ALA A 72 -20.76 0.07 49.80
CA ALA A 72 -21.67 0.10 50.94
C ALA A 72 -22.58 1.35 50.97
N GLY A 73 -22.39 2.29 50.04
CA GLY A 73 -23.24 3.48 49.89
C GLY A 73 -23.16 4.46 51.07
N LEU A 74 -22.05 4.46 51.81
CA LEU A 74 -21.83 5.34 52.94
C LEU A 74 -21.72 6.80 52.45
N LYS A 75 -22.55 7.70 52.98
CA LYS A 75 -22.37 9.15 52.78
C LYS A 75 -21.41 9.70 53.84
N PRO A 76 -20.26 10.29 53.45
CA PRO A 76 -19.34 10.89 54.42
C PRO A 76 -20.02 12.08 55.13
N THR A 77 -19.62 12.34 56.36
CA THR A 77 -19.94 13.61 57.04
C THR A 77 -19.07 14.74 56.49
N ASP A 78 -19.44 15.99 56.74
CA ASP A 78 -18.65 17.15 56.29
C ASP A 78 -17.23 17.14 56.87
N GLU A 79 -17.09 16.76 58.15
CA GLU A 79 -15.80 16.56 58.83
C GLU A 79 -14.98 15.43 58.18
N GLU A 80 -15.59 14.28 57.86
CA GLU A 80 -14.90 13.17 57.18
C GLU A 80 -14.47 13.58 55.76
N ALA A 81 -15.30 14.32 55.03
CA ALA A 81 -15.01 14.76 53.67
C ALA A 81 -13.86 15.77 53.63
N GLU A 82 -13.82 16.73 54.55
CA GLU A 82 -12.73 17.71 54.66
C GLU A 82 -11.39 17.03 54.96
N GLN A 83 -11.37 16.12 55.94
CA GLN A 83 -10.15 15.41 56.31
C GLN A 83 -9.69 14.44 55.21
N LEU A 84 -10.62 13.77 54.51
CA LEU A 84 -10.28 12.96 53.33
C LEU A 84 -9.69 13.81 52.20
N LEU A 85 -10.25 14.99 51.94
CA LEU A 85 -9.71 15.90 50.92
C LEU A 85 -8.31 16.37 51.29
N GLN A 86 -8.08 16.73 52.56
CA GLN A 86 -6.77 17.13 53.08
C GLN A 86 -5.73 15.99 52.95
N LEU A 87 -6.14 14.75 53.24
CA LEU A 87 -5.29 13.58 53.07
C LEU A 87 -4.96 13.37 51.59
N MET A 88 -5.97 13.37 50.71
CA MET A 88 -5.78 13.13 49.27
C MET A 88 -4.86 14.17 48.61
N THR A 89 -4.91 15.41 49.08
CA THR A 89 -4.14 16.55 48.55
C THR A 89 -2.80 16.77 49.26
N SER A 90 -2.39 15.83 50.11
CA SER A 90 -1.07 15.83 50.76
C SER A 90 0.06 15.49 49.77
N ARG A 91 1.29 15.91 50.08
CA ARG A 91 2.48 15.66 49.25
C ARG A 91 3.31 14.52 49.82
N PRO A 92 3.38 13.34 49.17
CA PRO A 92 4.20 12.23 49.66
C PRO A 92 5.67 12.34 49.20
N PRO A 93 6.59 11.56 49.82
CA PRO A 93 7.96 11.42 49.32
C PRO A 93 7.98 10.74 47.94
N ALA A 94 9.02 11.01 47.15
CA ALA A 94 9.24 10.47 45.81
C ALA A 94 9.62 8.97 45.81
N THR A 95 8.73 8.15 46.33
CA THR A 95 8.84 6.69 46.42
C THR A 95 7.75 6.02 45.58
N PRO A 96 7.91 4.75 45.15
CA PRO A 96 6.86 4.01 44.45
C PRO A 96 5.53 3.94 45.22
N ALA A 97 5.60 3.87 46.56
CA ALA A 97 4.42 3.92 47.43
C ALA A 97 3.73 5.30 47.37
N GLY A 98 4.51 6.39 47.32
CA GLY A 98 4.01 7.75 47.14
C GLY A 98 3.30 7.95 45.81
N VAL A 99 3.89 7.45 44.71
CA VAL A 99 3.26 7.47 43.37
C VAL A 99 1.91 6.76 43.40
N ARG A 100 1.85 5.55 44.00
CA ARG A 100 0.60 4.79 44.13
C ARG A 100 -0.44 5.50 44.98
N PHE A 101 -0.03 6.14 46.07
CA PHE A 101 -0.92 6.95 46.91
C PHE A 101 -1.56 8.08 46.09
N VAL A 102 -0.75 8.84 45.35
CA VAL A 102 -1.22 9.94 44.49
C VAL A 102 -2.21 9.45 43.43
N SER A 103 -1.92 8.32 42.76
CA SER A 103 -2.85 7.72 41.78
C SER A 103 -4.18 7.30 42.41
N LEU A 104 -4.17 6.72 43.62
CA LEU A 104 -5.39 6.35 44.33
C LEU A 104 -6.19 7.58 44.77
N SER A 105 -5.52 8.61 45.29
CA SER A 105 -6.13 9.90 45.68
C SER A 105 -6.80 10.56 44.49
N PHE A 106 -6.12 10.58 43.34
CA PHE A 106 -6.68 11.10 42.09
C PHE A 106 -7.92 10.31 41.63
N CYS A 107 -7.87 8.98 41.62
CA CYS A 107 -9.02 8.16 41.23
C CYS A 107 -10.20 8.26 42.21
N MET A 108 -9.94 8.45 43.51
CA MET A 108 -10.99 8.71 44.51
C MET A 108 -11.69 10.04 44.26
N LEU A 109 -10.93 11.12 44.02
CA LEU A 109 -11.47 12.44 43.66
C LEU A 109 -12.34 12.38 42.39
N LEU A 110 -11.90 11.59 41.40
CA LEU A 110 -12.61 11.39 40.14
C LEU A 110 -13.90 10.58 40.32
N ALA A 111 -13.90 9.57 41.18
CA ALA A 111 -15.08 8.74 41.49
C ALA A 111 -16.13 9.49 42.34
N PHE A 112 -15.68 10.33 43.27
CA PHE A 112 -16.54 10.98 44.27
C PHE A 112 -16.33 12.50 44.28
N SER A 113 -16.75 13.17 43.20
CA SER A 113 -16.74 14.63 43.10
C SER A 113 -17.58 15.35 44.16
N THR A 114 -18.44 14.63 44.88
CA THR A 114 -19.18 15.16 46.04
C THR A 114 -18.29 15.54 47.22
N LEU A 115 -17.04 15.07 47.26
CA LEU A 115 -16.05 15.47 48.27
C LEU A 115 -15.58 16.92 48.08
N VAL A 116 -15.87 17.53 46.93
CA VAL A 116 -15.53 18.91 46.58
C VAL A 116 -16.84 19.67 46.41
N SER A 117 -17.36 20.21 47.51
CA SER A 117 -18.68 20.88 47.54
C SER A 117 -18.58 22.40 47.67
N THR A 118 -17.45 22.92 48.18
CA THR A 118 -17.21 24.35 48.38
C THR A 118 -16.16 24.90 47.41
N PRO A 119 -16.18 26.21 47.07
CA PRO A 119 -15.19 26.81 46.17
C PRO A 119 -13.76 26.75 46.71
N GLU A 120 -13.58 26.80 48.04
CA GLU A 120 -12.26 26.68 48.68
C GLU A 120 -11.66 25.29 48.50
N GLN A 121 -12.48 24.24 48.65
CA GLN A 121 -12.08 22.84 48.39
C GLN A 121 -11.75 22.61 46.91
N GLU A 122 -12.49 23.26 46.00
CA GLU A 122 -12.23 23.19 44.55
C GLU A 122 -10.89 23.83 44.19
N GLN A 123 -10.60 25.02 44.74
CA GLN A 123 -9.32 25.69 44.54
C GLN A 123 -8.15 24.87 45.09
N LEU A 124 -8.32 24.23 46.24
CA LEU A 124 -7.31 23.36 46.83
C LEU A 124 -7.02 22.14 45.94
N MET A 125 -8.07 21.50 45.40
CA MET A 125 -7.93 20.41 44.43
C MET A 125 -7.21 20.88 43.15
N VAL A 126 -7.58 22.02 42.58
CA VAL A 126 -6.95 22.56 41.35
C VAL A 126 -5.48 22.88 41.59
N MET A 127 -5.12 23.48 42.73
CA MET A 127 -3.73 23.73 43.11
C MET A 127 -2.92 22.42 43.27
N TRP A 128 -3.53 21.39 43.86
CA TRP A 128 -2.89 20.08 43.98
C TRP A 128 -2.70 19.38 42.63
N LEU A 129 -3.69 19.43 41.74
CA LEU A 129 -3.57 18.92 40.38
C LEU A 129 -2.51 19.68 39.57
N GLY A 130 -2.42 21.01 39.73
CA GLY A 130 -1.35 21.82 39.15
C GLY A 130 0.04 21.45 39.68
N TRP A 131 0.14 21.11 40.97
CA TRP A 131 1.38 20.58 41.57
C TRP A 131 1.76 19.21 40.98
N MET A 132 0.80 18.29 40.82
CA MET A 132 1.08 16.98 40.20
C MET A 132 1.67 17.12 38.79
N ILE A 133 1.14 18.04 37.98
CA ILE A 133 1.66 18.29 36.62
C ILE A 133 3.10 18.82 36.66
N LYS A 134 3.39 19.72 37.60
CA LYS A 134 4.72 20.32 37.72
C LYS A 134 5.79 19.33 38.20
N GLU A 135 5.42 18.46 39.14
CA GLU A 135 6.36 17.52 39.77
C GLU A 135 6.42 16.15 39.08
N GLU A 136 5.66 15.90 38.00
CA GLU A 136 5.65 14.60 37.30
C GLU A 136 7.07 14.14 36.91
N ALA A 137 7.87 15.04 36.33
CA ALA A 137 9.23 14.74 35.88
C ALA A 137 10.20 14.43 37.04
N TYR A 138 9.99 15.07 38.19
CA TYR A 138 10.79 14.84 39.40
C TYR A 138 10.51 13.44 39.96
N PHE A 139 9.23 13.06 40.10
CA PHE A 139 8.83 11.74 40.59
C PHE A 139 9.22 10.60 39.64
N GLU A 140 9.20 10.83 38.33
CA GLU A 140 9.63 9.87 37.32
C GLU A 140 11.14 9.61 37.40
N SER A 141 11.95 10.67 37.53
CA SER A 141 13.42 10.55 37.59
C SER A 141 13.95 9.85 38.85
N ILE A 142 13.26 9.97 39.99
CA ILE A 142 13.74 9.46 41.29
C ILE A 142 13.17 8.09 41.64
N SER A 143 11.89 7.82 41.31
CA SER A 143 11.26 6.56 41.74
C SER A 143 11.55 5.38 40.81
N GLY A 144 12.04 5.62 39.58
CA GLY A 144 12.38 4.57 38.61
C GLY A 144 11.18 3.73 38.13
N VAL A 145 9.95 4.14 38.43
CA VAL A 145 8.71 3.47 38.02
C VAL A 145 8.24 4.05 36.69
N SER A 146 8.12 3.20 35.66
CA SER A 146 7.73 3.56 34.29
C SER A 146 6.24 3.87 34.10
N ALA A 147 5.46 3.98 35.19
CA ALA A 147 4.02 4.25 35.17
C ALA A 147 3.72 5.35 36.19
N SER A 148 3.65 6.59 35.73
CA SER A 148 3.51 7.77 36.60
C SER A 148 2.04 8.20 36.73
N PHE A 149 1.71 8.94 37.80
CA PHE A 149 0.41 9.62 37.90
C PHE A 149 0.25 10.72 36.84
N GLY A 150 1.35 11.21 36.24
CA GLY A 150 1.33 12.18 35.14
C GLY A 150 0.73 11.59 33.87
N GLU A 151 1.12 10.35 33.51
CA GLU A 151 0.50 9.63 32.39
C GLU A 151 -1.00 9.39 32.62
N MET A 152 -1.39 9.07 33.86
CA MET A 152 -2.79 8.88 34.23
C MET A 152 -3.60 10.19 34.16
N LEU A 153 -3.04 11.31 34.62
CA LEU A 153 -3.65 12.63 34.52
C LEU A 153 -3.86 13.04 33.07
N LEU A 154 -2.83 12.87 32.23
CA LEU A 154 -2.89 13.14 30.80
C LEU A 154 -3.94 12.26 30.14
N LEU A 155 -3.95 10.96 30.45
CA LEU A 155 -4.93 10.02 29.90
C LEU A 155 -6.38 10.41 30.26
N VAL A 156 -6.62 10.82 31.51
CA VAL A 156 -7.94 11.33 31.95
C VAL A 156 -8.31 12.65 31.28
N ALA A 157 -7.37 13.58 31.14
CA ALA A 157 -7.61 14.83 30.42
C ALA A 157 -7.99 14.56 28.96
N MET A 158 -7.27 13.64 28.32
CA MET A 158 -7.51 13.15 26.96
C MET A 158 -8.89 12.48 26.85
N TYR A 159 -9.32 11.69 27.83
CA TYR A 159 -10.68 11.14 27.90
C TYR A 159 -11.77 12.21 28.02
N PHE A 160 -11.55 13.22 28.85
CA PHE A 160 -12.49 14.30 29.03
C PHE A 160 -12.68 15.12 27.75
N HIS A 161 -11.58 15.46 27.06
CA HIS A 161 -11.63 16.13 25.75
C HIS A 161 -12.27 15.27 24.66
N SER A 162 -12.07 13.95 24.70
CA SER A 162 -12.69 13.00 23.77
C SER A 162 -14.14 12.60 24.14
N ASN A 163 -14.66 13.10 25.26
CA ASN A 163 -15.98 12.76 25.81
C ASN A 163 -16.19 11.25 26.09
N GLN A 164 -15.11 10.50 26.34
CA GLN A 164 -15.15 9.05 26.60
C GLN A 164 -15.21 8.77 28.11
N LEU A 165 -16.39 9.01 28.72
CA LEU A 165 -16.57 8.86 30.17
C LEU A 165 -16.47 7.39 30.65
N SER A 166 -16.80 6.41 29.82
CA SER A 166 -16.70 4.98 30.18
C SER A 166 -15.26 4.54 30.44
N ALA A 167 -14.32 4.98 29.61
CA ALA A 167 -12.91 4.65 29.76
C ALA A 167 -12.31 5.24 31.06
N ILE A 168 -12.79 6.43 31.47
CA ILE A 168 -12.46 7.01 32.77
C ILE A 168 -12.96 6.11 33.90
N ILE A 169 -14.21 5.64 33.81
CA ILE A 169 -14.79 4.76 34.83
C ILE A 169 -14.00 3.45 34.93
N ASP A 170 -13.63 2.86 33.80
CA ASP A 170 -12.84 1.61 33.76
C ASP A 170 -11.43 1.82 34.33
N LEU A 171 -10.77 2.93 33.98
CA LEU A 171 -9.46 3.31 34.53
C LEU A 171 -9.53 3.48 36.06
N VAL A 172 -10.53 4.21 36.55
CA VAL A 172 -10.75 4.43 37.99
C VAL A 172 -11.00 3.09 38.71
N CYS A 173 -11.85 2.22 38.15
CA CYS A 173 -12.13 0.92 38.75
C CYS A 173 -10.89 0.00 38.76
N SER A 174 -10.07 0.05 37.72
CA SER A 174 -8.80 -0.71 37.62
C SER A 174 -7.79 -0.23 38.66
N THR A 175 -7.55 1.08 38.75
CA THR A 175 -6.59 1.67 39.71
C THR A 175 -7.02 1.46 41.15
N LEU A 176 -8.31 1.61 41.45
CA LEU A 176 -8.86 1.34 42.79
C LEU A 176 -8.92 -0.15 43.11
N GLY A 177 -8.91 -1.03 42.10
CA GLY A 177 -9.05 -2.48 42.21
C GLY A 177 -10.44 -2.93 42.67
N MET A 178 -11.47 -2.13 42.37
CA MET A 178 -12.87 -2.40 42.75
C MET A 178 -13.83 -1.81 41.72
N LYS A 179 -14.96 -2.48 41.48
CA LYS A 179 -15.99 -2.01 40.54
C LYS A 179 -16.98 -1.10 41.27
N ILE A 180 -16.90 0.20 41.02
CA ILE A 180 -17.79 1.22 41.60
C ILE A 180 -18.68 1.79 40.50
N VAL A 181 -19.96 2.02 40.80
CA VAL A 181 -20.89 2.67 39.86
C VAL A 181 -20.73 4.20 39.98
N ILE A 182 -20.06 4.80 39.00
CA ILE A 182 -19.87 6.26 38.92
C ILE A 182 -20.90 6.83 37.96
N LYS A 183 -21.69 7.82 38.41
CA LYS A 183 -22.69 8.47 37.55
C LYS A 183 -21.99 9.45 36.58
N PRO A 184 -22.32 9.46 35.28
CA PRO A 184 -21.76 10.41 34.32
C PRO A 184 -21.99 11.88 34.71
N SER A 185 -23.11 12.19 35.37
CA SER A 185 -23.42 13.52 35.89
C SER A 185 -22.40 14.01 36.92
N SER A 186 -21.86 13.10 37.73
CA SER A 186 -20.85 13.42 38.75
C SER A 186 -19.49 13.77 38.14
N LEU A 187 -19.20 13.28 36.93
CA LEU A 187 -17.99 13.60 36.19
C LEU A 187 -18.09 14.92 35.40
N SER A 188 -19.28 15.51 35.28
CA SER A 188 -19.48 16.73 34.49
C SER A 188 -18.72 17.94 35.05
N ARG A 189 -18.75 18.14 36.38
CA ARG A 189 -17.98 19.21 37.05
C ARG A 189 -16.48 18.99 36.90
N MET A 190 -16.02 17.76 37.12
CA MET A 190 -14.61 17.40 36.95
C MET A 190 -14.13 17.59 35.50
N LYS A 191 -14.98 17.25 34.52
CA LYS A 191 -14.71 17.50 33.10
C LYS A 191 -14.47 18.98 32.84
N THR A 192 -15.32 19.87 33.34
CA THR A 192 -15.15 21.32 33.15
C THR A 192 -13.81 21.80 33.70
N ILE A 193 -13.49 21.42 34.94
CA ILE A 193 -12.22 21.80 35.60
C ILE A 193 -11.02 21.28 34.80
N PHE A 194 -11.04 20.00 34.40
CA PHE A 194 -9.96 19.40 33.63
C PHE A 194 -9.79 20.03 32.23
N THR A 195 -10.88 20.27 31.50
CA THR A 195 -10.77 20.77 30.11
C THR A 195 -10.56 22.27 30.01
N GLN A 196 -11.02 23.05 31.00
CA GLN A 196 -11.00 24.52 30.93
C GLN A 196 -9.91 25.16 31.80
N GLU A 197 -9.59 24.58 32.96
CA GLU A 197 -8.70 25.22 33.93
C GLU A 197 -7.33 24.55 34.01
N ILE A 198 -7.27 23.22 34.01
CA ILE A 198 -6.03 22.47 34.28
C ILE A 198 -5.32 22.07 32.99
N PHE A 199 -6.04 21.38 32.09
CA PHE A 199 -5.53 20.83 30.85
C PHE A 199 -6.32 21.39 29.68
N THR A 200 -6.04 22.64 29.32
CA THR A 200 -6.62 23.25 28.12
C THR A 200 -6.23 22.47 26.85
N GLU A 201 -7.03 22.59 25.78
CA GLU A 201 -6.75 21.93 24.49
C GLU A 201 -5.32 22.19 24.00
N GLN A 202 -4.77 23.39 24.25
CA GLN A 202 -3.40 23.76 23.90
C GLN A 202 -2.35 23.00 24.72
N VAL A 203 -2.54 22.85 26.03
CA VAL A 203 -1.59 22.13 26.89
C VAL A 203 -1.61 20.64 26.54
N VAL A 204 -2.80 20.07 26.36
CA VAL A 204 -2.96 18.65 26.01
C VAL A 204 -2.32 18.33 24.66
N THR A 205 -2.51 19.19 23.66
CA THR A 205 -1.87 18.99 22.34
C THR A 205 -0.34 19.07 22.40
N ALA A 206 0.23 19.99 23.18
CA ALA A 206 1.68 20.11 23.35
C ALA A 206 2.28 18.91 24.12
N HIS A 207 1.55 18.35 25.09
CA HIS A 207 1.97 17.15 25.82
C HIS A 207 1.80 15.87 24.99
N ALA A 208 0.81 15.80 24.08
CA ALA A 208 0.53 14.61 23.30
C ALA A 208 1.73 14.08 22.47
N VAL A 209 2.64 14.96 22.02
CA VAL A 209 3.86 14.56 21.28
C VAL A 209 4.90 13.87 22.16
N ARG A 210 4.90 14.18 23.46
CA ARG A 210 5.84 13.63 24.45
C ARG A 210 5.40 12.26 24.99
N VAL A 211 4.12 11.91 24.82
CA VAL A 211 3.58 10.60 25.25
C VAL A 211 4.33 9.49 24.51
N PRO A 212 4.88 8.49 25.20
CA PRO A 212 5.56 7.37 24.54
C PRO A 212 4.58 6.60 23.64
N VAL A 213 5.11 6.04 22.56
CA VAL A 213 4.34 5.15 21.69
C VAL A 213 4.03 3.85 22.44
N THR A 214 2.90 3.24 22.13
CA THR A 214 2.57 1.91 22.65
C THR A 214 3.42 0.87 21.93
N GLY A 215 4.34 0.24 22.65
CA GLY A 215 5.15 -0.88 22.13
C GLY A 215 4.30 -2.12 21.87
N ASN A 216 4.58 -2.83 20.79
CA ASN A 216 3.85 -4.02 20.33
C ASN A 216 2.32 -3.82 20.26
N LEU A 217 1.89 -2.68 19.71
CA LEU A 217 0.47 -2.35 19.62
C LEU A 217 -0.27 -3.40 18.80
N SER A 218 -1.25 -4.06 19.41
CA SER A 218 -2.13 -5.06 18.78
C SER A 218 -3.57 -4.92 19.27
N ALA A 219 -4.51 -5.55 18.57
CA ALA A 219 -5.93 -5.57 18.95
C ALA A 219 -6.20 -6.30 20.28
N ASN A 220 -5.22 -7.05 20.81
CA ASN A 220 -5.33 -7.76 22.07
C ASN A 220 -5.13 -6.85 23.29
N ILE A 221 -4.56 -5.66 23.10
CA ILE A 221 -4.37 -4.71 24.19
C ILE A 221 -5.70 -4.04 24.49
N THR A 222 -6.21 -4.25 25.70
CA THR A 222 -7.48 -3.69 26.15
C THR A 222 -7.27 -2.37 26.89
N GLY A 223 -8.34 -1.58 26.98
CA GLY A 223 -8.28 -0.21 27.49
C GLY A 223 -8.09 0.80 26.37
N PHE A 224 -8.10 2.09 26.71
CA PHE A 224 -7.89 3.12 25.71
C PHE A 224 -6.46 3.63 25.80
N LEU A 225 -5.78 3.43 24.68
CA LEU A 225 -4.38 3.70 24.48
C LEU A 225 -4.16 5.12 23.91
N PRO A 226 -2.92 5.65 23.96
CA PRO A 226 -2.56 6.93 23.35
C PRO A 226 -3.08 7.12 21.91
N ILE A 227 -3.13 6.04 21.12
CA ILE A 227 -3.63 6.05 19.73
C ILE A 227 -5.03 6.67 19.58
N HIS A 228 -5.95 6.37 20.49
CA HIS A 228 -7.33 6.84 20.38
C HIS A 228 -7.44 8.33 20.62
N CYS A 229 -6.60 8.87 21.50
CA CYS A 229 -6.62 10.30 21.72
C CYS A 229 -5.83 11.07 20.66
N ILE A 230 -4.69 10.55 20.20
CA ILE A 230 -4.02 11.15 19.04
C ILE A 230 -4.97 11.20 17.85
N TYR A 231 -5.74 10.14 17.61
CA TYR A 231 -6.82 10.13 16.62
C TYR A 231 -7.85 11.24 16.87
N GLN A 232 -8.35 11.38 18.09
CA GLN A 232 -9.35 12.39 18.40
C GLN A 232 -8.82 13.82 18.25
N LEU A 233 -7.59 14.10 18.72
CA LEU A 233 -6.92 15.39 18.60
C LEU A 233 -6.62 15.77 17.14
N LEU A 234 -6.26 14.78 16.32
CA LEU A 234 -6.13 14.96 14.88
C LEU A 234 -7.49 15.23 14.23
N ARG A 235 -8.54 14.51 14.63
CA ARG A 235 -9.91 14.70 14.13
C ARG A 235 -10.47 16.08 14.49
N SER A 236 -10.20 16.61 15.68
CA SER A 236 -10.59 17.96 16.12
C SER A 236 -9.68 19.07 15.57
N ARG A 237 -8.68 18.72 14.76
CA ARG A 237 -7.69 19.63 14.16
C ARG A 237 -6.87 20.42 15.20
N SER A 238 -6.75 19.92 16.42
CA SER A 238 -6.12 20.62 17.54
C SER A 238 -4.61 20.83 17.31
N PHE A 239 -3.92 19.84 16.72
CA PHE A 239 -2.50 19.96 16.34
C PHE A 239 -2.24 21.10 15.36
N THR A 240 -3.13 21.30 14.37
CA THR A 240 -3.01 22.41 13.41
C THR A 240 -3.35 23.76 14.04
N LYS A 241 -4.37 23.81 14.90
CA LYS A 241 -4.74 25.05 15.63
C LYS A 241 -3.60 25.57 16.50
N HIS A 242 -2.89 24.68 17.19
CA HIS A 242 -1.84 25.03 18.13
C HIS A 242 -0.41 24.90 17.57
N LYS A 243 -0.25 24.63 16.26
CA LYS A 243 1.04 24.51 15.57
C LYS A 243 1.99 23.49 16.21
N VAL A 244 1.47 22.33 16.60
CA VAL A 244 2.26 21.20 17.13
C VAL A 244 2.34 20.09 16.07
N SER A 245 3.55 19.65 15.70
CA SER A 245 3.77 18.57 14.74
C SER A 245 3.76 17.19 15.40
N ILE A 246 2.94 16.27 14.90
CA ILE A 246 2.80 14.90 15.46
C ILE A 246 3.48 13.80 14.61
N LYS A 247 4.11 14.17 13.49
CA LYS A 247 4.74 13.27 12.50
C LYS A 247 5.56 12.15 13.14
N ASP A 248 6.52 12.51 14.00
CA ASP A 248 7.49 11.55 14.54
C ASP A 248 6.86 10.56 15.50
N TRP A 249 5.77 10.95 16.18
CA TRP A 249 4.99 10.06 17.03
C TRP A 249 4.25 9.04 16.18
N ILE A 250 3.57 9.47 15.11
CA ILE A 250 2.85 8.58 14.18
C ILE A 250 3.82 7.59 13.56
N TYR A 251 4.95 8.05 13.02
CA TYR A 251 5.96 7.18 12.41
C TYR A 251 6.47 6.11 13.39
N ARG A 252 6.86 6.51 14.61
CA ARG A 252 7.29 5.57 15.66
C ARG A 252 6.18 4.59 16.05
N GLN A 253 4.94 5.05 16.16
CA GLN A 253 3.81 4.19 16.52
C GLN A 253 3.52 3.14 15.44
N LEU A 254 3.63 3.49 14.15
CA LEU A 254 3.47 2.53 13.06
C LEU A 254 4.57 1.45 13.09
N CYS A 255 5.81 1.83 13.42
CA CYS A 255 6.94 0.90 13.52
C CYS A 255 6.80 -0.11 14.67
N GLU A 256 6.13 0.28 15.76
CA GLU A 256 5.94 -0.53 16.98
C GLU A 256 4.62 -1.34 16.98
N THR A 257 3.96 -1.48 15.82
CA THR A 257 2.72 -2.25 15.70
C THR A 257 2.96 -3.71 15.34
N THR A 258 2.16 -4.60 15.91
CA THR A 258 2.21 -6.05 15.68
C THR A 258 0.83 -6.61 15.35
N THR A 259 0.76 -7.86 14.89
CA THR A 259 -0.53 -8.53 14.70
C THR A 259 -1.10 -9.03 16.04
N PRO A 260 -2.43 -9.19 16.16
CA PRO A 260 -3.49 -8.75 15.24
C PRO A 260 -3.64 -7.22 15.17
N LEU A 261 -4.07 -6.69 14.03
CA LEU A 261 -4.07 -5.24 13.77
C LEU A 261 -5.10 -4.48 14.63
N HIS A 262 -4.66 -3.43 15.31
CA HIS A 262 -5.54 -2.57 16.09
C HIS A 262 -6.51 -1.76 15.18
N PRO A 263 -7.84 -1.76 15.45
CA PRO A 263 -8.85 -1.20 14.54
C PRO A 263 -8.73 0.31 14.31
N GLN A 264 -8.13 1.04 15.27
CA GLN A 264 -7.97 2.51 15.18
C GLN A 264 -6.81 2.94 14.25
N LEU A 265 -5.97 2.02 13.77
CA LEU A 265 -4.77 2.37 12.98
C LEU A 265 -5.11 2.96 11.61
N LEU A 266 -6.01 2.34 10.83
CA LEU A 266 -6.36 2.85 9.50
C LEU A 266 -7.05 4.22 9.59
N PRO A 267 -8.08 4.42 10.45
CA PRO A 267 -8.69 5.75 10.61
C PRO A 267 -7.71 6.81 11.11
N LEU A 268 -6.73 6.44 11.93
CA LEU A 268 -5.66 7.36 12.36
C LEU A 268 -4.82 7.83 11.18
N ILE A 269 -4.38 6.90 10.32
CA ILE A 269 -3.61 7.21 9.12
C ILE A 269 -4.41 8.14 8.19
N ASP A 270 -5.68 7.84 7.97
CA ASP A 270 -6.54 8.63 7.08
C ASP A 270 -6.74 10.05 7.58
N VAL A 271 -6.99 10.24 8.89
CA VAL A 271 -7.13 11.57 9.49
C VAL A 271 -5.79 12.31 9.49
N TYR A 272 -4.67 11.61 9.67
CA TYR A 272 -3.33 12.20 9.56
C TYR A 272 -3.05 12.72 8.14
N ILE A 273 -3.35 11.94 7.10
CA ILE A 273 -3.21 12.36 5.69
C ILE A 273 -4.08 13.59 5.41
N ASN A 274 -5.34 13.57 5.85
CA ASN A 274 -6.24 14.72 5.73
C ASN A 274 -5.75 15.95 6.53
N SER A 275 -4.98 15.74 7.60
CA SER A 275 -4.32 16.82 8.35
C SER A 275 -3.19 17.49 7.60
N ILE A 276 -2.55 16.80 6.65
CA ILE A 276 -1.47 17.34 5.83
C ILE A 276 -2.05 18.12 4.64
N LEU A 277 -3.08 17.55 3.99
CA LEU A 277 -3.60 18.08 2.73
C LEU A 277 -4.69 19.15 2.92
N THR A 278 -5.57 19.01 3.91
CA THR A 278 -6.68 19.98 4.12
C THR A 278 -6.29 21.04 5.16
N PRO A 279 -6.40 22.34 4.87
CA PRO A 279 -6.14 23.38 5.85
C PRO A 279 -7.20 23.39 6.96
N ALA A 280 -6.80 23.82 8.15
CA ALA A 280 -7.73 23.95 9.28
C ALA A 280 -8.65 25.17 9.18
N SER A 281 -8.23 26.23 8.47
CA SER A 281 -9.02 27.47 8.26
C SER A 281 -8.47 28.28 7.08
N LYS A 282 -9.32 29.11 6.45
CA LYS A 282 -8.93 30.10 5.43
C LYS A 282 -7.89 31.12 5.95
N SER A 283 -7.81 31.32 7.27
CA SER A 283 -6.90 32.27 7.92
C SER A 283 -5.50 31.71 8.23
N ASN A 284 -5.34 30.39 8.31
CA ASN A 284 -4.05 29.72 8.58
C ASN A 284 -3.77 28.66 7.51
N PRO A 285 -3.21 29.05 6.35
CA PRO A 285 -2.93 28.14 5.22
C PRO A 285 -1.66 27.27 5.42
N GLU A 286 -1.01 27.31 6.58
CA GLU A 286 0.15 26.47 6.87
C GLU A 286 -0.25 25.15 7.54
N ALA A 287 -0.08 24.05 6.80
CA ALA A 287 -0.14 22.72 7.39
C ALA A 287 1.04 22.55 8.35
N THR A 288 0.73 22.36 9.63
CA THR A 288 1.72 22.08 10.67
C THR A 288 2.33 20.70 10.53
N ASN A 289 1.54 19.72 10.08
CA ASN A 289 1.98 18.35 9.89
C ASN A 289 2.61 18.18 8.52
N GLN A 290 3.74 17.47 8.47
CA GLN A 290 4.49 17.20 7.25
C GLN A 290 4.35 15.73 6.86
N PRO A 291 4.42 15.39 5.56
CA PRO A 291 4.49 14.00 5.14
C PRO A 291 5.73 13.30 5.72
N VAL A 292 5.64 11.99 5.86
CA VAL A 292 6.81 11.17 6.26
C VAL A 292 7.86 11.27 5.15
N THR A 293 9.13 11.42 5.52
CA THR A 293 10.20 11.62 4.54
C THR A 293 10.51 10.34 3.78
N GLU A 294 11.01 10.45 2.54
CA GLU A 294 11.36 9.27 1.73
C GLU A 294 12.41 8.38 2.41
N GLN A 295 13.36 8.98 3.13
CA GLN A 295 14.39 8.25 3.87
C GLN A 295 13.80 7.43 5.02
N GLU A 296 12.85 8.01 5.77
CA GLU A 296 12.12 7.30 6.84
C GLU A 296 11.29 6.13 6.28
N ILE A 297 10.67 6.32 5.11
CA ILE A 297 9.93 5.25 4.42
C ILE A 297 10.89 4.14 3.99
N LEU A 298 12.00 4.47 3.34
CA LEU A 298 13.00 3.49 2.91
C LEU A 298 13.62 2.71 4.07
N ASN A 299 13.86 3.37 5.21
CA ASN A 299 14.37 2.70 6.42
C ASN A 299 13.49 1.54 6.88
N VAL A 300 12.16 1.63 6.70
CA VAL A 300 11.21 0.55 7.05
C VAL A 300 11.33 -0.66 6.12
N PHE A 301 11.72 -0.44 4.86
CA PHE A 301 11.87 -1.48 3.85
C PHE A 301 13.31 -1.98 3.67
N GLN A 302 14.29 -1.44 4.43
CA GLN A 302 15.67 -1.92 4.41
C GLN A 302 15.74 -3.40 4.82
N GLY A 303 16.34 -4.23 3.96
CA GLY A 303 16.45 -5.68 4.13
C GLY A 303 15.62 -6.52 3.15
N LEU A 304 14.58 -5.95 2.53
CA LEU A 304 13.79 -6.62 1.50
C LEU A 304 14.35 -6.44 0.07
N THR A 305 15.15 -5.40 -0.15
CA THR A 305 15.62 -4.96 -1.48
C THR A 305 16.84 -5.71 -2.03
N GLY A 306 17.24 -6.83 -1.43
CA GLY A 306 18.22 -7.75 -2.03
C GLY A 306 19.68 -7.35 -1.93
N GLY A 307 20.09 -6.56 -0.92
CA GLY A 307 21.50 -6.40 -0.58
C GLY A 307 22.09 -7.65 0.08
N GLU A 308 23.41 -7.88 -0.05
CA GLU A 308 24.14 -9.07 0.43
C GLU A 308 23.94 -9.41 1.94
N ASN A 309 23.29 -8.55 2.73
CA ASN A 309 23.01 -8.71 4.18
C ASN A 309 21.52 -8.88 4.55
N ALA A 310 20.66 -9.28 3.61
CA ALA A 310 19.18 -9.29 3.74
C ALA A 310 18.60 -10.08 4.94
N ARG A 311 19.26 -11.14 5.42
CA ARG A 311 18.76 -11.97 6.55
C ARG A 311 19.09 -11.40 7.93
N ALA A 312 20.04 -10.47 8.04
CA ALA A 312 20.55 -9.98 9.33
C ALA A 312 19.98 -8.61 9.75
N ASN A 313 19.23 -7.92 8.88
CA ASN A 313 18.88 -6.51 9.04
C ASN A 313 17.37 -6.18 8.95
N GLN A 314 16.45 -7.15 9.07
CA GLN A 314 15.02 -6.83 9.19
C GLN A 314 14.74 -6.20 10.56
N ARG A 315 14.88 -4.88 10.65
CA ARG A 315 14.63 -4.11 11.87
C ARG A 315 13.14 -3.90 12.15
N HIS A 316 12.29 -4.00 11.13
CA HIS A 316 10.86 -3.69 11.21
C HIS A 316 10.01 -4.88 10.76
N SER A 317 8.87 -5.05 11.43
CA SER A 317 7.90 -6.12 11.17
C SER A 317 7.16 -5.94 9.84
N ILE A 318 6.56 -7.03 9.34
CA ILE A 318 5.71 -7.01 8.14
C ILE A 318 4.51 -6.08 8.34
N THR A 319 3.94 -6.01 9.55
CA THR A 319 2.84 -5.11 9.88
C THR A 319 3.21 -3.64 9.72
N ALA A 320 4.39 -3.24 10.21
CA ALA A 320 4.90 -1.89 10.03
C ALA A 320 5.09 -1.55 8.54
N GLN A 321 5.67 -2.48 7.77
CA GLN A 321 5.86 -2.33 6.32
C GLN A 321 4.52 -2.15 5.58
N LEU A 322 3.51 -2.94 5.93
CA LEU A 322 2.17 -2.85 5.34
C LEU A 322 1.44 -1.55 5.70
N LEU A 323 1.58 -1.07 6.93
CA LEU A 323 0.97 0.19 7.36
C LEU A 323 1.63 1.41 6.71
N VAL A 324 2.95 1.38 6.56
CA VAL A 324 3.68 2.43 5.84
C VAL A 324 3.34 2.39 4.35
N LEU A 325 3.20 1.19 3.74
CA LEU A 325 2.71 1.06 2.37
C LEU A 325 1.29 1.63 2.24
N TYR A 326 0.38 1.32 3.16
CA TYR A 326 -0.97 1.88 3.18
C TYR A 326 -0.95 3.40 3.28
N TYR A 327 -0.13 3.96 4.17
CA TYR A 327 0.04 5.41 4.28
C TYR A 327 0.50 6.04 2.96
N VAL A 328 1.52 5.48 2.30
CA VAL A 328 2.06 6.01 1.03
C VAL A 328 0.99 5.97 -0.06
N LEU A 329 0.30 4.84 -0.24
CA LEU A 329 -0.74 4.68 -1.26
C LEU A 329 -1.95 5.58 -1.01
N SER A 330 -2.40 5.67 0.24
CA SER A 330 -3.50 6.56 0.63
C SER A 330 -3.13 8.03 0.51
N TYR A 331 -1.87 8.39 0.73
CA TYR A 331 -1.38 9.75 0.56
C TYR A 331 -1.43 10.19 -0.91
N GLU A 332 -0.96 9.34 -1.83
CA GLU A 332 -1.03 9.61 -3.28
C GLU A 332 -2.49 9.69 -3.77
N GLU A 333 -3.37 8.78 -3.33
CA GLU A 333 -4.81 8.83 -3.66
C GLU A 333 -5.45 10.15 -3.17
N ALA A 334 -5.16 10.54 -1.92
CA ALA A 334 -5.70 11.76 -1.33
C ALA A 334 -5.12 13.03 -1.97
N LEU A 335 -3.86 13.01 -2.42
CA LEU A 335 -3.23 14.11 -3.14
C LEU A 335 -3.93 14.32 -4.49
N LEU A 336 -4.11 13.25 -5.27
CA LEU A 336 -4.85 13.27 -6.53
C LEU A 336 -6.30 13.75 -6.35
N ALA A 337 -6.99 13.28 -5.31
CA ALA A 337 -8.38 13.65 -5.03
C ALA A 337 -8.54 15.14 -4.65
N ASN A 338 -7.56 15.72 -3.95
CA ASN A 338 -7.60 17.09 -3.47
C ASN A 338 -6.84 18.10 -4.35
N THR A 339 -6.35 17.70 -5.53
CA THR A 339 -5.58 18.57 -6.43
C THR A 339 -6.24 19.96 -6.62
N LYS A 340 -7.55 19.97 -6.94
CA LYS A 340 -8.34 21.19 -7.14
C LYS A 340 -8.34 22.16 -5.96
N THR A 341 -8.43 21.64 -4.73
CA THR A 341 -8.48 22.47 -3.52
C THR A 341 -7.09 22.95 -3.12
N LEU A 342 -6.05 22.14 -3.36
CA LEU A 342 -4.66 22.45 -3.08
C LEU A 342 -4.09 23.52 -4.03
N ALA A 343 -4.46 23.47 -5.30
CA ALA A 343 -4.00 24.43 -6.31
C ALA A 343 -4.59 25.83 -6.12
N ALA A 344 -5.86 25.92 -5.71
CA ALA A 344 -6.47 27.18 -5.30
C ALA A 344 -5.72 27.87 -4.15
N MET A 345 -4.90 27.10 -3.40
CA MET A 345 -4.12 27.59 -2.26
C MET A 345 -2.64 27.85 -2.59
N GLN A 346 -2.23 27.73 -3.86
CA GLN A 346 -0.84 27.92 -4.32
C GLN A 346 0.21 27.08 -3.56
N LYS A 347 -0.21 26.02 -2.85
CA LYS A 347 0.69 25.07 -2.20
C LYS A 347 0.55 23.73 -2.90
N LYS A 348 1.59 23.33 -3.63
CA LYS A 348 1.70 21.98 -4.17
C LYS A 348 2.42 21.11 -3.14
N PRO A 349 1.72 20.28 -2.35
CA PRO A 349 2.40 19.23 -1.59
C PRO A 349 3.20 18.36 -2.56
N LYS A 350 4.38 17.92 -2.14
CA LYS A 350 5.25 17.09 -2.98
C LYS A 350 4.71 15.66 -3.00
N SER A 351 4.33 15.16 -4.18
CA SER A 351 4.14 13.73 -4.41
C SER A 351 5.48 13.01 -4.21
N TYR A 352 5.42 11.75 -3.81
CA TYR A 352 6.62 10.93 -3.65
C TYR A 352 7.29 10.66 -4.99
N SER A 353 8.62 10.58 -4.99
CA SER A 353 9.36 10.31 -6.21
C SER A 353 9.05 8.92 -6.77
N SER A 354 9.04 8.80 -8.10
CA SER A 354 8.92 7.49 -8.77
C SER A 354 10.04 6.52 -8.37
N ALA A 355 11.22 7.05 -8.02
CA ALA A 355 12.36 6.30 -7.51
C ALA A 355 12.12 5.65 -6.14
N LEU A 356 11.35 6.30 -5.26
CA LEU A 356 10.92 5.70 -3.99
C LEU A 356 9.96 4.53 -4.28
N MET A 357 8.94 4.78 -5.09
CA MET A 357 7.91 3.78 -5.40
C MET A 357 8.45 2.56 -6.13
N ASP A 358 9.58 2.67 -6.81
CA ASP A 358 10.26 1.55 -7.48
C ASP A 358 11.03 0.64 -6.50
N GLN A 359 11.50 1.19 -5.37
CA GLN A 359 12.22 0.44 -4.36
C GLN A 359 11.31 -0.36 -3.43
N ILE A 360 10.05 0.05 -3.29
CA ILE A 360 9.08 -0.61 -2.41
C ILE A 360 8.50 -1.84 -3.13
N PRO A 361 8.67 -3.07 -2.59
CA PRO A 361 8.17 -4.28 -3.23
C PRO A 361 6.67 -4.47 -2.94
N ILE A 362 5.83 -3.62 -3.55
CA ILE A 362 4.38 -3.54 -3.29
C ILE A 362 3.72 -4.92 -3.40
N LYS A 363 3.93 -5.63 -4.52
CA LYS A 363 3.27 -6.92 -4.79
C LYS A 363 3.63 -7.98 -3.75
N TYR A 364 4.91 -8.07 -3.36
CA TYR A 364 5.36 -8.95 -2.28
C TYR A 364 4.65 -8.69 -0.95
N LEU A 365 4.53 -7.43 -0.55
CA LEU A 365 3.88 -7.04 0.70
C LEU A 365 2.40 -7.42 0.69
N ILE A 366 1.70 -7.16 -0.41
CA ILE A 366 0.29 -7.56 -0.56
C ILE A 366 0.11 -9.07 -0.43
N ARG A 367 1.02 -9.86 -1.01
CA ARG A 367 1.01 -11.32 -0.86
C ARG A 367 1.23 -11.78 0.58
N GLN A 368 2.15 -11.14 1.30
CA GLN A 368 2.33 -11.43 2.73
C GLN A 368 1.07 -11.09 3.54
N ALA A 369 0.42 -9.96 3.24
CA ALA A 369 -0.86 -9.61 3.84
C ALA A 369 -1.95 -10.62 3.49
N GLN A 370 -1.96 -11.16 2.28
CA GLN A 370 -2.89 -12.20 1.85
C GLN A 370 -2.68 -13.51 2.62
N GLY A 371 -1.45 -13.84 3.02
CA GLY A 371 -1.18 -14.99 3.90
C GLY A 371 -1.71 -14.82 5.32
N LEU A 372 -1.98 -13.59 5.75
CA LEU A 372 -2.35 -13.21 7.13
C LEU A 372 -3.78 -12.65 7.25
N GLN A 373 -4.72 -13.10 6.40
CA GLN A 373 -6.10 -12.58 6.35
C GLN A 373 -6.82 -12.51 7.70
N GLN A 374 -6.60 -13.49 8.57
CA GLN A 374 -7.29 -13.56 9.87
C GLN A 374 -6.90 -12.41 10.80
N GLU A 375 -5.69 -11.88 10.68
CA GLU A 375 -5.12 -10.87 11.58
C GLU A 375 -5.08 -9.46 10.96
N LEU A 376 -5.07 -9.38 9.62
CA LEU A 376 -4.85 -8.17 8.83
C LEU A 376 -5.94 -7.90 7.79
N GLY A 377 -7.09 -8.60 7.84
CA GLY A 377 -8.11 -8.56 6.78
C GLY A 377 -8.58 -7.16 6.38
N GLY A 378 -8.79 -6.27 7.35
CA GLY A 378 -9.17 -4.87 7.08
C GLY A 378 -8.10 -4.08 6.32
N LEU A 379 -6.83 -4.27 6.66
CA LEU A 379 -5.69 -3.63 6.00
C LEU A 379 -5.45 -4.23 4.61
N HIS A 380 -5.52 -5.55 4.47
CA HIS A 380 -5.39 -6.22 3.17
C HIS A 380 -6.44 -5.73 2.17
N SER A 381 -7.72 -5.69 2.58
CA SER A 381 -8.81 -5.21 1.73
C SER A 381 -8.59 -3.77 1.27
N ALA A 382 -8.21 -2.89 2.18
CA ALA A 382 -7.94 -1.48 1.87
C ALA A 382 -6.74 -1.32 0.92
N LEU A 383 -5.66 -2.07 1.15
CA LEU A 383 -4.48 -2.08 0.29
C LEU A 383 -4.78 -2.64 -1.11
N LEU A 384 -5.55 -3.72 -1.22
CA LEU A 384 -5.92 -4.30 -2.51
C LEU A 384 -6.79 -3.35 -3.33
N ARG A 385 -7.73 -2.64 -2.69
CA ARG A 385 -8.50 -1.57 -3.32
C ARG A 385 -7.59 -0.49 -3.90
N LEU A 386 -6.64 0.02 -3.10
CA LEU A 386 -5.68 1.04 -3.53
C LEU A 386 -4.78 0.55 -4.67
N LEU A 387 -4.38 -0.72 -4.65
CA LEU A 387 -3.59 -1.33 -5.72
C LEU A 387 -4.39 -1.39 -7.03
N ALA A 388 -5.63 -1.87 -6.97
CA ALA A 388 -6.50 -1.99 -8.14
C ALA A 388 -6.80 -0.64 -8.80
N THR A 389 -6.91 0.44 -8.02
CA THR A 389 -7.15 1.78 -8.55
C THR A 389 -5.89 2.46 -9.08
N ASN A 390 -4.77 2.37 -8.35
CA ASN A 390 -3.57 3.16 -8.65
C ASN A 390 -2.55 2.40 -9.52
N TYR A 391 -2.50 1.07 -9.43
CA TYR A 391 -1.53 0.21 -10.10
C TYR A 391 -2.20 -0.99 -10.81
N PRO A 392 -3.10 -0.75 -11.79
CA PRO A 392 -3.82 -1.83 -12.47
C PRO A 392 -2.89 -2.83 -13.17
N HIS A 393 -1.72 -2.36 -13.64
CA HIS A 393 -0.68 -3.20 -14.23
C HIS A 393 -0.07 -4.23 -13.25
N LEU A 394 -0.25 -4.09 -11.94
CA LEU A 394 0.17 -5.08 -10.95
C LEU A 394 -0.93 -6.09 -10.62
N CYS A 395 -2.16 -5.85 -11.09
CA CYS A 395 -3.35 -6.68 -10.85
C CYS A 395 -3.71 -7.54 -12.06
N ILE A 396 -2.76 -7.82 -12.96
CA ILE A 396 -2.96 -8.74 -14.09
C ILE A 396 -3.24 -10.14 -13.53
N VAL A 397 -4.37 -10.72 -13.93
CA VAL A 397 -4.87 -11.99 -13.37
C VAL A 397 -3.88 -13.12 -13.58
N ASP A 398 -3.31 -13.22 -14.78
CA ASP A 398 -2.34 -14.27 -15.14
C ASP A 398 -1.12 -14.26 -14.22
N ASP A 399 -0.68 -13.09 -13.77
CA ASP A 399 0.48 -12.99 -12.87
C ASP A 399 0.18 -13.45 -11.43
N TRP A 400 -1.10 -13.53 -11.03
CA TRP A 400 -1.52 -13.93 -9.70
C TRP A 400 -1.97 -15.40 -9.66
N ILE A 401 -2.54 -15.90 -10.77
CA ILE A 401 -3.03 -17.29 -10.86
C ILE A 401 -1.90 -18.32 -10.89
N CYS A 402 -0.71 -17.97 -11.40
CA CYS A 402 0.43 -18.88 -11.50
C CYS A 402 0.90 -19.46 -10.15
N GLU A 403 0.44 -18.91 -9.04
CA GLU A 403 0.83 -19.33 -7.68
C GLU A 403 -0.19 -20.24 -7.00
N GLU A 404 -1.36 -20.43 -7.60
CA GLU A 404 -2.37 -21.31 -7.03
C GLU A 404 -1.86 -22.75 -7.04
N GLN A 405 -1.97 -23.42 -5.88
CA GLN A 405 -1.50 -24.79 -5.75
C GLN A 405 -2.43 -25.73 -6.53
N ILE A 406 -1.93 -26.25 -7.65
CA ILE A 406 -2.70 -27.19 -8.49
C ILE A 406 -2.80 -28.57 -7.82
N THR A 407 -1.69 -29.10 -7.29
CA THR A 407 -1.63 -30.46 -6.71
C THR A 407 -0.79 -30.57 -5.42
N GLY A 408 -0.18 -29.48 -4.96
CA GLY A 408 0.72 -29.47 -3.80
C GLY A 408 2.12 -30.07 -4.04
N THR A 409 2.42 -30.51 -5.27
CA THR A 409 3.67 -31.19 -5.63
C THR A 409 4.93 -30.33 -5.42
N ASP A 410 4.87 -29.03 -5.72
CA ASP A 410 6.03 -28.14 -5.61
C ASP A 410 6.53 -28.00 -4.16
N ALA A 411 5.61 -27.91 -3.20
CA ALA A 411 5.96 -27.85 -1.78
C ALA A 411 6.60 -29.16 -1.29
N LEU A 412 6.17 -30.31 -1.82
CA LEU A 412 6.76 -31.61 -1.54
C LEU A 412 8.18 -31.71 -2.12
N LEU A 413 8.36 -31.37 -3.41
CA LEU A 413 9.67 -31.39 -4.07
C LEU A 413 10.66 -30.48 -3.34
N ARG A 414 10.22 -29.28 -2.94
CA ARG A 414 11.02 -28.38 -2.11
C ARG A 414 11.49 -29.04 -0.83
N ARG A 415 10.58 -29.68 -0.07
CA ARG A 415 10.93 -30.37 1.19
C ARG A 415 11.85 -31.57 1.00
N MET A 416 11.72 -32.29 -0.11
CA MET A 416 12.52 -33.48 -0.39
C MET A 416 13.92 -33.15 -0.93
N LEU A 417 14.03 -32.11 -1.77
CA LEU A 417 15.26 -31.78 -2.51
C LEU A 417 16.08 -30.68 -1.84
N LEU A 418 15.45 -29.72 -1.13
CA LEU A 418 16.15 -28.72 -0.32
C LEU A 418 16.36 -29.23 1.11
N THR A 419 17.24 -30.21 1.25
CA THR A 419 17.72 -30.69 2.56
C THR A 419 18.90 -29.85 3.04
N ASN A 420 19.26 -29.92 4.34
CA ASN A 420 20.44 -29.22 4.88
C ASN A 420 21.77 -29.62 4.19
N THR A 421 21.76 -30.72 3.44
CA THR A 421 22.87 -31.23 2.62
C THR A 421 22.88 -30.70 1.18
N ALA A 422 21.85 -29.96 0.75
CA ALA A 422 21.79 -29.34 -0.56
C ALA A 422 22.86 -28.24 -0.70
N LYS A 423 23.51 -28.16 -1.87
CA LYS A 423 24.50 -27.13 -2.16
C LYS A 423 23.80 -25.77 -2.22
N ASN A 424 24.10 -24.89 -1.26
CA ASN A 424 23.70 -23.49 -1.36
C ASN A 424 24.55 -22.82 -2.44
N HIS A 425 23.90 -22.40 -3.51
CA HIS A 425 24.54 -21.62 -4.57
C HIS A 425 24.53 -20.14 -4.20
N SER A 426 25.61 -19.41 -4.51
CA SER A 426 25.64 -17.95 -4.33
C SER A 426 25.36 -17.24 -5.65
N SER A 427 24.93 -15.97 -5.59
CA SER A 427 24.72 -15.15 -6.80
C SER A 427 26.00 -15.03 -7.65
N LYS A 428 27.17 -15.00 -7.00
CA LYS A 428 28.50 -14.98 -7.67
C LYS A 428 28.77 -16.27 -8.44
N GLN A 429 28.44 -17.44 -7.87
CA GLN A 429 28.58 -18.72 -8.57
C GLN A 429 27.67 -18.83 -9.80
N LEU A 430 26.46 -18.26 -9.72
CA LEU A 430 25.56 -18.19 -10.88
C LEU A 430 26.13 -17.29 -11.98
N GLN A 431 26.72 -16.14 -11.63
CA GLN A 431 27.37 -15.24 -12.58
C GLN A 431 28.57 -15.90 -13.27
N GLU A 432 29.41 -16.62 -12.53
CA GLU A 432 30.52 -17.40 -13.08
C GLU A 432 30.02 -18.49 -14.03
N ALA A 433 28.94 -19.20 -13.67
CA ALA A 433 28.35 -20.21 -14.52
C ALA A 433 27.83 -19.62 -15.84
N PHE A 434 27.14 -18.47 -15.82
CA PHE A 434 26.68 -17.78 -17.03
C PHE A 434 27.85 -17.35 -17.93
N SER A 435 28.98 -16.93 -17.36
CA SER A 435 30.16 -16.57 -18.17
C SER A 435 30.75 -17.75 -18.97
N MET A 436 30.52 -18.98 -18.53
CA MET A 436 30.98 -20.22 -19.17
C MET A 436 29.96 -20.85 -20.14
N LEU A 437 28.79 -20.20 -20.32
CA LEU A 437 27.67 -20.71 -21.09
C LEU A 437 27.99 -21.08 -22.56
N PRO A 438 28.88 -20.38 -23.29
CA PRO A 438 29.25 -20.78 -24.66
C PRO A 438 29.95 -22.15 -24.77
N GLY A 439 30.49 -22.68 -23.66
CA GLY A 439 31.25 -23.94 -23.64
C GLY A 439 30.69 -25.04 -22.74
N ASN A 440 30.00 -24.70 -21.65
CA ASN A 440 29.46 -25.66 -20.69
C ASN A 440 28.07 -25.27 -20.18
N HIS A 441 27.06 -26.07 -20.53
CA HIS A 441 25.67 -25.88 -20.13
C HIS A 441 25.29 -26.58 -18.82
N THR A 442 26.06 -27.58 -18.38
CA THR A 442 25.69 -28.48 -17.27
C THR A 442 25.67 -27.77 -15.93
N GLN A 443 26.69 -26.94 -15.65
CA GLN A 443 26.80 -26.23 -14.38
C GLN A 443 25.69 -25.19 -14.20
N VAL A 444 25.40 -24.38 -15.24
CA VAL A 444 24.30 -23.41 -15.24
C VAL A 444 22.98 -24.13 -15.01
N MET A 445 22.75 -25.23 -15.72
CA MET A 445 21.50 -25.98 -15.62
C MET A 445 21.26 -26.53 -14.21
N GLN A 446 22.28 -27.12 -13.57
CA GLN A 446 22.18 -27.64 -12.20
C GLN A 446 21.83 -26.54 -11.19
N ILE A 447 22.44 -25.35 -11.34
CA ILE A 447 22.14 -24.22 -10.46
C ILE A 447 20.71 -23.73 -10.71
N LEU A 448 20.29 -23.57 -11.98
CA LEU A 448 18.95 -23.12 -12.32
C LEU A 448 17.86 -24.08 -11.82
N GLU A 449 18.04 -25.40 -11.93
CA GLU A 449 17.08 -26.37 -11.39
C GLU A 449 16.94 -26.26 -9.88
N HIS A 450 18.06 -26.11 -9.16
CA HIS A 450 18.01 -25.86 -7.72
C HIS A 450 17.25 -24.57 -7.38
N LEU A 451 17.47 -23.49 -8.14
CA LEU A 451 16.77 -22.22 -7.92
C LEU A 451 15.25 -22.35 -8.11
N THR A 452 14.77 -23.22 -9.01
CA THR A 452 13.31 -23.39 -9.23
C THR A 452 12.55 -23.94 -8.01
N LEU A 453 13.26 -24.47 -7.01
CA LEU A 453 12.69 -24.99 -5.77
C LEU A 453 12.57 -23.93 -4.66
N LEU A 454 13.24 -22.78 -4.81
CA LEU A 454 13.26 -21.71 -3.81
C LEU A 454 11.92 -20.97 -3.76
N SER A 455 11.64 -20.29 -2.64
CA SER A 455 10.48 -19.37 -2.60
C SER A 455 10.78 -18.11 -3.41
N ALA A 456 9.73 -17.47 -3.91
CA ALA A 456 9.86 -16.24 -4.66
C ALA A 456 10.66 -15.15 -3.91
N GLY A 457 10.54 -15.07 -2.58
CA GLY A 457 11.34 -14.14 -1.76
C GLY A 457 12.84 -14.48 -1.66
N GLU A 458 13.21 -15.76 -1.75
CA GLU A 458 14.62 -16.20 -1.74
C GLU A 458 15.29 -16.01 -3.10
N LEU A 459 14.52 -15.85 -4.17
CA LEU A 459 15.02 -15.62 -5.52
C LEU A 459 15.48 -14.17 -5.77
N ILE A 460 15.09 -13.22 -4.92
CA ILE A 460 15.39 -11.79 -5.07
C ILE A 460 16.89 -11.49 -5.33
N PRO A 461 17.85 -12.09 -4.59
CA PRO A 461 19.28 -11.83 -4.79
C PRO A 461 19.85 -12.36 -6.12
N TYR A 462 19.14 -13.25 -6.80
CA TYR A 462 19.57 -13.81 -8.09
C TYR A 462 18.99 -13.06 -9.28
N ALA A 463 18.01 -12.17 -9.06
CA ALA A 463 17.34 -11.45 -10.16
C ALA A 463 18.31 -10.62 -11.00
N GLU A 464 19.29 -9.96 -10.37
CA GLU A 464 20.28 -9.15 -11.10
C GLU A 464 21.12 -10.00 -12.05
N VAL A 465 21.66 -11.11 -11.54
CA VAL A 465 22.45 -12.05 -12.34
C VAL A 465 21.60 -12.72 -13.43
N LEU A 466 20.34 -13.06 -13.16
CA LEU A 466 19.45 -13.66 -14.16
C LEU A 466 19.16 -12.69 -15.30
N THR A 467 18.82 -11.44 -14.98
CA THR A 467 18.48 -10.42 -15.98
C THR A 467 19.69 -9.98 -16.79
N SER A 468 20.84 -9.68 -16.15
CA SER A 468 22.03 -9.16 -16.83
C SER A 468 22.60 -10.11 -17.88
N ASN A 469 22.40 -11.42 -17.71
CA ASN A 469 22.90 -12.44 -18.62
C ASN A 469 21.86 -12.89 -19.67
N MET A 470 20.66 -12.31 -19.72
CA MET A 470 19.62 -12.70 -20.69
C MET A 470 20.09 -12.56 -22.16
N ASN A 471 20.90 -11.56 -22.48
CA ASN A 471 21.46 -11.41 -23.83
C ASN A 471 22.38 -12.57 -24.25
N GLN A 472 23.05 -13.22 -23.29
CA GLN A 472 23.92 -14.36 -23.58
C GLN A 472 23.11 -15.62 -23.89
N LEU A 473 21.87 -15.71 -23.38
CA LEU A 473 20.94 -16.81 -23.67
C LEU A 473 20.45 -16.80 -25.12
N LEU A 474 20.53 -15.66 -25.81
CA LEU A 474 20.15 -15.49 -27.21
C LEU A 474 21.24 -15.96 -28.20
N ASN A 475 22.38 -16.46 -27.70
CA ASN A 475 23.46 -16.97 -28.54
C ASN A 475 23.09 -18.35 -29.12
N THR A 476 23.71 -18.72 -30.24
CA THR A 476 23.48 -20.02 -30.88
C THR A 476 24.03 -21.16 -30.02
N GLY A 477 23.29 -22.28 -29.94
CA GLY A 477 23.72 -23.49 -29.22
C GLY A 477 23.20 -23.65 -27.79
N VAL A 478 22.41 -22.70 -27.27
CA VAL A 478 21.82 -22.79 -25.92
C VAL A 478 20.65 -23.79 -25.88
N PRO A 479 20.65 -24.78 -24.96
CA PRO A 479 19.56 -25.74 -24.83
C PRO A 479 18.21 -25.11 -24.45
N ARG A 480 17.13 -25.58 -25.07
CA ARG A 480 15.75 -25.13 -24.79
C ARG A 480 15.36 -25.21 -23.31
N ARG A 481 15.85 -26.23 -22.59
CA ARG A 481 15.58 -26.44 -21.16
C ARG A 481 16.12 -25.29 -20.28
N ILE A 482 17.26 -24.69 -20.64
CA ILE A 482 17.79 -23.51 -19.94
C ILE A 482 16.85 -22.32 -20.14
N LEU A 483 16.41 -22.07 -21.37
CA LEU A 483 15.50 -20.96 -21.68
C LEU A 483 14.16 -21.10 -20.94
N GLN A 484 13.59 -22.31 -20.90
CA GLN A 484 12.35 -22.60 -20.18
C GLN A 484 12.49 -22.42 -18.66
N THR A 485 13.62 -22.86 -18.08
CA THR A 485 13.86 -22.68 -16.63
C THR A 485 14.09 -21.22 -16.27
N VAL A 486 14.80 -20.46 -17.10
CA VAL A 486 14.94 -19.00 -16.92
C VAL A 486 13.59 -18.30 -17.03
N ASN A 487 12.74 -18.67 -18.00
CA ASN A 487 11.38 -18.12 -18.10
C ASN A 487 10.56 -18.43 -16.84
N LYS A 488 10.57 -19.68 -16.37
CA LYS A 488 9.89 -20.06 -15.12
C LYS A 488 10.37 -19.25 -13.91
N LEU A 489 11.69 -19.06 -13.76
CA LEU A 489 12.26 -18.26 -12.68
C LEU A 489 11.86 -16.78 -12.79
N TRP A 490 11.84 -16.24 -14.00
CA TRP A 490 11.40 -14.87 -14.26
C TRP A 490 9.94 -14.67 -13.88
N MET A 491 9.05 -15.60 -14.27
CA MET A 491 7.63 -15.58 -13.89
C MET A 491 7.46 -15.62 -12.37
N VAL A 492 8.21 -16.48 -11.66
CA VAL A 492 8.18 -16.52 -10.19
C VAL A 492 8.69 -15.21 -9.58
N LEU A 493 9.74 -14.59 -10.13
CA LEU A 493 10.21 -13.27 -9.66
C LEU A 493 9.21 -12.13 -9.94
N ASN A 494 8.45 -12.23 -11.03
CA ASN A 494 7.40 -11.27 -11.43
C ASN A 494 6.26 -11.19 -10.39
N THR A 495 6.10 -12.21 -9.56
CA THR A 495 5.12 -12.24 -8.46
C THR A 495 5.56 -11.43 -7.23
N VAL A 496 6.82 -10.99 -7.15
CA VAL A 496 7.40 -10.34 -5.96
C VAL A 496 7.74 -8.88 -6.24
N MET A 497 8.54 -8.63 -7.28
CA MET A 497 9.07 -7.30 -7.61
C MET A 497 9.00 -7.00 -9.11
N PRO A 498 7.78 -7.03 -9.71
CA PRO A 498 7.57 -6.92 -11.16
C PRO A 498 8.22 -5.67 -11.76
N ARG A 499 7.96 -4.47 -11.19
CA ARG A 499 8.45 -3.19 -11.73
C ARG A 499 9.97 -3.14 -11.86
N ARG A 500 10.69 -3.48 -10.78
CA ARG A 500 12.15 -3.55 -10.78
C ARG A 500 12.65 -4.60 -11.76
N LEU A 501 12.02 -5.78 -11.77
CA LEU A 501 12.38 -6.87 -12.67
C LEU A 501 12.24 -6.46 -14.14
N TRP A 502 11.14 -5.81 -14.51
CA TRP A 502 10.86 -5.34 -15.87
C TRP A 502 11.90 -4.30 -16.34
N VAL A 503 12.24 -3.33 -15.49
CA VAL A 503 13.29 -2.34 -15.79
C VAL A 503 14.64 -3.03 -16.01
N MET A 504 14.98 -4.01 -15.19
CA MET A 504 16.23 -4.77 -15.32
C MET A 504 16.27 -5.57 -16.62
N THR A 505 15.17 -6.22 -17.00
CA THR A 505 15.10 -7.00 -18.25
C THR A 505 15.09 -6.15 -19.50
N VAL A 506 14.37 -5.02 -19.52
CA VAL A 506 14.39 -4.11 -20.69
C VAL A 506 15.79 -3.54 -20.90
N ASN A 507 16.48 -3.15 -19.83
CA ASN A 507 17.86 -2.68 -19.90
C ASN A 507 18.84 -3.79 -20.31
N ALA A 508 18.57 -5.04 -19.91
CA ALA A 508 19.38 -6.17 -20.33
C ALA A 508 19.19 -6.49 -21.82
N LEU A 509 17.96 -6.51 -22.35
CA LEU A 509 17.63 -6.94 -23.71
C LEU A 509 17.89 -5.88 -24.82
N GLN A 510 18.67 -4.85 -24.53
CA GLN A 510 19.00 -3.81 -25.52
C GLN A 510 19.90 -4.36 -26.63
N PRO A 511 19.74 -3.88 -27.89
CA PRO A 511 20.62 -4.26 -28.99
C PRO A 511 22.10 -3.96 -28.68
N SER A 512 22.96 -4.94 -28.90
CA SER A 512 24.41 -4.87 -28.59
C SER A 512 25.24 -4.00 -29.56
N VAL A 513 24.60 -3.23 -30.44
CA VAL A 513 25.27 -2.44 -31.47
C VAL A 513 26.08 -1.33 -30.81
N LYS A 514 27.41 -1.37 -30.96
CA LYS A 514 28.41 -0.43 -30.42
C LYS A 514 28.15 1.07 -30.71
N ILE A 515 27.11 1.40 -31.47
CA ILE A 515 26.80 2.72 -32.03
C ILE A 515 25.64 3.39 -31.28
N VAL A 516 24.75 2.65 -30.62
CA VAL A 516 23.65 3.23 -29.84
C VAL A 516 24.16 3.44 -28.42
N ARG A 517 24.18 4.70 -27.96
CA ARG A 517 24.42 5.07 -26.56
C ARG A 517 23.54 4.14 -25.69
N GLN A 518 24.16 3.28 -24.87
CA GLN A 518 23.43 2.46 -23.89
C GLN A 518 22.73 3.40 -22.90
N GLN A 519 21.50 3.79 -23.22
CA GLN A 519 20.69 4.62 -22.36
C GLN A 519 20.03 3.68 -21.36
N LYS A 520 20.34 3.87 -20.08
CA LYS A 520 19.67 3.14 -19.01
C LYS A 520 18.26 3.70 -18.87
N TYR A 521 17.27 2.93 -19.29
CA TYR A 521 15.87 3.29 -19.13
C TYR A 521 15.47 3.18 -17.66
N THR A 522 14.71 4.18 -17.22
CA THR A 522 14.06 4.20 -15.91
C THR A 522 12.62 3.74 -16.03
N GLN A 523 11.99 3.46 -14.88
CA GLN A 523 10.55 3.15 -14.85
C GLN A 523 9.70 4.26 -15.50
N ASN A 524 10.10 5.53 -15.37
CA ASN A 524 9.34 6.64 -15.95
C ASN A 524 9.37 6.62 -17.48
N ASP A 525 10.55 6.36 -18.06
CA ASP A 525 10.71 6.30 -19.52
C ASP A 525 9.83 5.20 -20.13
N LEU A 526 9.77 4.04 -19.47
CA LEU A 526 8.99 2.88 -19.91
C LEU A 526 7.47 3.04 -19.67
N MET A 527 7.06 3.79 -18.66
CA MET A 527 5.64 4.14 -18.47
C MET A 527 5.17 5.18 -19.50
N ILE A 528 6.04 6.07 -19.97
CA ILE A 528 5.70 7.08 -20.98
C ILE A 528 5.64 6.45 -22.37
N ASP A 529 6.63 5.63 -22.75
CA ASP A 529 6.66 4.92 -24.04
C ASP A 529 6.84 3.39 -23.83
N PRO A 530 5.73 2.63 -23.66
CA PRO A 530 5.77 1.17 -23.56
C PRO A 530 6.37 0.48 -24.79
N LEU A 531 6.39 1.13 -25.96
CA LEU A 531 6.91 0.52 -27.19
C LEU A 531 8.43 0.34 -27.15
N ILE A 532 9.13 0.95 -26.18
CA ILE A 532 10.56 0.70 -25.93
C ILE A 532 10.82 -0.80 -25.70
N VAL A 533 9.88 -1.52 -25.06
CA VAL A 533 10.00 -2.97 -24.81
C VAL A 533 10.16 -3.76 -26.11
N LEU A 534 9.53 -3.31 -27.20
CA LEU A 534 9.59 -3.94 -28.52
C LEU A 534 10.85 -3.56 -29.32
N ARG A 535 11.61 -2.55 -28.89
CA ARG A 535 12.88 -2.13 -29.52
C ARG A 535 14.09 -2.94 -29.00
N CYS A 536 13.85 -4.18 -28.57
CA CYS A 536 14.85 -5.10 -28.04
C CYS A 536 15.74 -5.71 -29.15
N ASP A 537 16.76 -6.49 -28.77
CA ASP A 537 17.58 -7.27 -29.71
C ASP A 537 16.68 -8.18 -30.56
N GLN A 538 16.77 -8.07 -31.90
CA GLN A 538 15.91 -8.80 -32.84
C GLN A 538 15.99 -10.33 -32.67
N ARG A 539 17.06 -10.87 -32.10
CA ARG A 539 17.17 -12.31 -31.80
C ARG A 539 16.10 -12.80 -30.82
N VAL A 540 15.54 -11.91 -29.99
CA VAL A 540 14.40 -12.22 -29.10
C VAL A 540 13.18 -12.68 -29.90
N HIS A 541 12.95 -12.12 -31.10
CA HIS A 541 11.80 -12.43 -31.95
C HIS A 541 11.78 -13.89 -32.46
N ARG A 542 12.87 -14.65 -32.24
CA ARG A 542 12.98 -16.07 -32.56
C ARG A 542 13.33 -16.94 -31.35
N CYS A 543 13.14 -16.40 -30.15
CA CYS A 543 13.38 -17.09 -28.88
C CYS A 543 12.09 -17.10 -28.04
N PRO A 544 11.23 -18.14 -28.16
CA PRO A 544 9.88 -18.13 -27.59
C PRO A 544 9.83 -17.84 -26.08
N PRO A 545 10.68 -18.41 -25.21
CA PRO A 545 10.62 -18.12 -23.77
C PRO A 545 11.00 -16.68 -23.40
N VAL A 546 11.86 -16.03 -24.19
CA VAL A 546 12.23 -14.62 -23.97
C VAL A 546 11.20 -13.69 -24.60
N MET A 547 10.61 -14.09 -25.72
CA MET A 547 9.48 -13.38 -26.32
C MET A 547 8.24 -13.41 -25.41
N ASP A 548 7.98 -14.52 -24.73
CA ASP A 548 6.94 -14.61 -23.71
C ASP A 548 7.14 -13.56 -22.59
N ILE A 549 8.38 -13.43 -22.10
CA ILE A 549 8.75 -12.39 -21.12
C ILE A 549 8.52 -10.98 -21.67
N THR A 550 8.91 -10.69 -22.92
CA THR A 550 8.71 -9.36 -23.51
C THR A 550 7.25 -9.03 -23.72
N LEU A 551 6.41 -10.00 -24.11
CA LEU A 551 4.96 -9.83 -24.24
C LEU A 551 4.30 -9.55 -22.88
N HIS A 552 4.71 -10.26 -21.82
CA HIS A 552 4.22 -9.99 -20.46
C HIS A 552 4.59 -8.58 -20.00
N MET A 553 5.84 -8.15 -20.21
CA MET A 553 6.28 -6.79 -19.90
C MET A 553 5.52 -5.74 -20.70
N LEU A 554 5.31 -5.96 -22.00
CA LEU A 554 4.58 -5.04 -22.86
C LEU A 554 3.16 -4.82 -22.34
N ASN A 555 2.43 -5.90 -22.03
CA ASN A 555 1.08 -5.80 -21.47
C ASN A 555 1.07 -5.00 -20.15
N GLY A 556 2.01 -5.30 -19.26
CA GLY A 556 2.21 -4.57 -18.01
C GLY A 556 2.46 -3.08 -18.22
N TYR A 557 3.36 -2.71 -19.14
CA TYR A 557 3.66 -1.30 -19.41
C TYR A 557 2.55 -0.56 -20.18
N LEU A 558 1.79 -1.21 -21.06
CA LEU A 558 0.60 -0.61 -21.68
C LEU A 558 -0.44 -0.25 -20.61
N LEU A 559 -0.71 -1.14 -19.65
CA LEU A 559 -1.59 -0.85 -18.51
C LEU A 559 -1.00 0.23 -17.58
N ALA A 560 0.32 0.24 -17.37
CA ALA A 560 0.99 1.25 -16.55
C ALA A 560 0.91 2.64 -17.19
N SER A 561 1.11 2.73 -18.51
CA SER A 561 0.96 3.95 -19.29
C SER A 561 -0.45 4.51 -19.21
N LYS A 562 -1.48 3.67 -19.35
CA LYS A 562 -2.90 4.05 -19.17
C LYS A 562 -3.17 4.67 -17.80
N ALA A 563 -2.67 4.05 -16.73
CA ALA A 563 -2.82 4.55 -15.36
C ALA A 563 -2.03 5.86 -15.13
N TYR A 564 -0.81 5.93 -15.66
CA TYR A 564 0.06 7.11 -15.58
C TYR A 564 -0.59 8.31 -16.27
N LEU A 565 -1.03 8.18 -17.52
CA LEU A 565 -1.68 9.26 -18.26
C LEU A 565 -2.99 9.71 -17.59
N SER A 566 -3.75 8.78 -17.02
CA SER A 566 -4.98 9.12 -16.28
C SER A 566 -4.69 9.90 -15.00
N SER A 567 -3.58 9.62 -14.32
CA SER A 567 -3.16 10.35 -13.11
C SER A 567 -2.56 11.72 -13.47
N HIS A 568 -1.67 11.75 -14.46
CA HIS A 568 -1.05 12.98 -14.98
C HIS A 568 -2.10 13.98 -15.50
N LEU A 569 -3.17 13.49 -16.13
CA LEU A 569 -4.26 14.35 -16.59
C LEU A 569 -4.98 15.02 -15.42
N LYS A 570 -5.24 14.29 -14.33
CA LYS A 570 -5.85 14.84 -13.11
C LYS A 570 -4.96 15.88 -12.43
N GLU A 571 -3.65 15.68 -12.45
CA GLU A 571 -2.67 16.64 -11.92
C GLU A 571 -2.54 17.91 -12.78
N THR A 572 -2.75 17.79 -14.10
CA THR A 572 -2.51 18.88 -15.07
C THR A 572 -3.79 19.65 -15.44
N ALA A 573 -4.98 19.16 -15.08
CA ALA A 573 -6.29 19.74 -15.41
C ALA A 573 -6.53 21.22 -14.96
N GLU A 574 -5.52 21.87 -14.40
CA GLU A 574 -5.56 23.23 -13.86
C GLU A 574 -4.78 24.27 -14.68
N GLN A 575 -3.98 23.89 -15.69
CA GLN A 575 -3.31 24.89 -16.54
C GLN A 575 -4.30 25.66 -17.43
N ASP A 576 -5.50 25.12 -17.66
CA ASP A 576 -6.49 25.67 -18.59
C ASP A 576 -7.50 26.65 -17.93
N ILE A 577 -7.50 26.81 -16.59
CA ILE A 577 -8.33 27.80 -15.88
C ILE A 577 -7.54 29.09 -15.59
N ARG A 578 -6.63 29.49 -16.49
CA ARG A 578 -6.33 30.91 -16.64
C ARG A 578 -7.28 31.42 -17.72
N PRO A 579 -8.20 32.33 -17.42
CA PRO A 579 -9.09 32.85 -18.44
C PRO A 579 -8.23 33.53 -19.51
N SER A 580 -8.18 32.93 -20.68
CA SER A 580 -7.76 33.56 -21.93
C SER A 580 -8.76 34.68 -22.25
N GLN A 581 -8.77 35.74 -21.44
CA GLN A 581 -9.32 37.01 -21.88
C GLN A 581 -8.44 37.47 -23.03
N ASN A 582 -9.07 37.53 -24.21
CA ASN A 582 -8.55 37.94 -25.52
C ASN A 582 -8.17 36.75 -26.40
N MET A 583 -9.16 36.23 -27.14
CA MET A 583 -9.12 36.11 -28.60
C MET A 583 -10.52 35.70 -29.09
N MET A 584 -11.25 36.65 -29.67
CA MET A 584 -12.45 36.38 -30.47
C MET A 584 -12.02 35.63 -31.74
N GLY A 585 -12.44 34.38 -31.86
CA GLY A 585 -12.34 33.56 -33.07
C GLY A 585 -13.40 32.45 -33.01
N PRO A 586 -13.96 32.00 -34.15
CA PRO A 586 -15.10 31.09 -34.17
C PRO A 586 -14.74 29.73 -33.55
N GLU A 587 -15.66 29.22 -32.71
CA GLU A 587 -15.58 27.98 -31.95
C GLU A 587 -15.25 26.78 -32.85
N ALA A 588 -13.97 26.36 -32.85
CA ALA A 588 -13.63 24.98 -33.15
C ALA A 588 -14.07 24.10 -31.97
N PRO A 589 -14.53 22.86 -32.17
CA PRO A 589 -14.80 21.96 -31.06
C PRO A 589 -13.47 21.74 -30.33
N GLU A 590 -13.33 22.31 -29.12
CA GLU A 590 -12.16 22.08 -28.29
C GLU A 590 -12.12 20.59 -27.93
N VAL A 591 -11.31 19.82 -28.67
CA VAL A 591 -11.01 18.43 -28.37
C VAL A 591 -10.48 18.39 -26.95
N THR A 592 -11.26 17.80 -26.04
CA THR A 592 -10.92 17.80 -24.62
C THR A 592 -9.62 17.02 -24.41
N ARG A 593 -8.81 17.40 -23.41
CA ARG A 593 -7.59 16.64 -23.08
C ARG A 593 -7.86 15.15 -22.79
N GLU A 594 -9.06 14.83 -22.32
CA GLU A 594 -9.55 13.47 -22.12
C GLU A 594 -9.67 12.71 -23.46
N GLU A 595 -10.18 13.37 -24.49
CA GLU A 595 -10.28 12.83 -25.86
C GLU A 595 -8.91 12.63 -26.49
N LEU A 596 -7.98 13.60 -26.34
CA LEU A 596 -6.59 13.45 -26.76
C LEU A 596 -5.89 12.28 -26.06
N LYS A 597 -6.12 12.11 -24.75
CA LYS A 597 -5.60 10.97 -23.98
C LYS A 597 -6.14 9.65 -24.53
N ASN A 598 -7.44 9.56 -24.79
CA ASN A 598 -8.05 8.34 -25.31
C ASN A 598 -7.55 8.02 -26.73
N ALA A 599 -7.41 9.03 -27.59
CA ALA A 599 -6.83 8.88 -28.93
C ALA A 599 -5.36 8.43 -28.89
N LEU A 600 -4.55 9.01 -28.00
CA LEU A 600 -3.16 8.61 -27.78
C LEU A 600 -3.06 7.15 -27.33
N LEU A 601 -3.90 6.74 -26.37
CA LEU A 601 -3.93 5.37 -25.87
C LEU A 601 -4.34 4.37 -26.95
N ALA A 602 -5.38 4.68 -27.74
CA ALA A 602 -5.79 3.82 -28.86
C ALA A 602 -4.71 3.74 -29.95
N ALA A 603 -4.04 4.86 -30.24
CA ALA A 603 -2.91 4.89 -31.18
C ALA A 603 -1.73 4.06 -30.67
N GLN A 604 -1.39 4.16 -29.38
CA GLN A 604 -0.32 3.38 -28.75
C GLN A 604 -0.63 1.89 -28.79
N ASP A 605 -1.85 1.48 -28.41
CA ASP A 605 -2.26 0.08 -28.43
C ASP A 605 -2.26 -0.47 -29.86
N SER A 606 -2.80 0.28 -30.83
CA SER A 606 -2.78 -0.15 -32.24
C SER A 606 -1.36 -0.25 -32.80
N ALA A 607 -0.46 0.69 -32.47
CA ALA A 607 0.95 0.61 -32.85
C ALA A 607 1.64 -0.62 -32.24
N ALA A 608 1.37 -0.94 -30.96
CA ALA A 608 1.87 -2.17 -30.35
C ALA A 608 1.40 -3.40 -31.11
N VAL A 609 0.10 -3.48 -31.44
CA VAL A 609 -0.46 -4.59 -32.23
C VAL A 609 0.21 -4.68 -33.61
N GLN A 610 0.40 -3.57 -34.32
CA GLN A 610 1.04 -3.57 -35.63
C GLN A 610 2.48 -4.09 -35.56
N ILE A 611 3.28 -3.62 -34.59
CA ILE A 611 4.66 -4.11 -34.41
C ILE A 611 4.65 -5.62 -34.09
N LEU A 612 3.73 -6.08 -33.24
CA LEU A 612 3.61 -7.51 -32.93
C LEU A 612 3.21 -8.34 -34.16
N LEU A 613 2.32 -7.83 -35.01
CA LEU A 613 1.97 -8.46 -36.27
C LEU A 613 3.16 -8.51 -37.23
N GLU A 614 3.95 -7.44 -37.32
CA GLU A 614 5.18 -7.43 -38.13
C GLU A 614 6.22 -8.44 -37.63
N ILE A 615 6.33 -8.67 -36.31
CA ILE A 615 7.23 -9.68 -35.73
C ILE A 615 6.86 -11.11 -36.18
N CYS A 616 5.57 -11.36 -36.45
CA CYS A 616 5.09 -12.65 -36.96
C CYS A 616 5.53 -12.95 -38.40
N LEU A 617 6.03 -11.96 -39.14
CA LEU A 617 6.50 -12.17 -40.51
C LEU A 617 7.79 -13.03 -40.51
N PRO A 618 7.92 -13.96 -41.46
CA PRO A 618 9.16 -14.70 -41.65
C PRO A 618 10.25 -13.77 -42.18
N THR A 619 11.48 -13.97 -41.72
CA THR A 619 12.66 -13.25 -42.21
C THR A 619 12.98 -13.66 -43.64
N GLU A 620 13.72 -12.81 -44.38
CA GLU A 620 14.16 -13.13 -45.74
C GLU A 620 15.02 -14.40 -45.80
N GLU A 621 15.76 -14.71 -44.73
CA GLU A 621 16.55 -15.94 -44.59
C GLU A 621 15.66 -17.18 -44.41
N GLU A 622 14.58 -17.08 -43.61
CA GLU A 622 13.59 -18.14 -43.41
C GLU A 622 12.78 -18.39 -44.70
N LYS A 623 12.42 -17.33 -45.42
CA LYS A 623 11.79 -17.42 -46.75
C LYS A 623 12.72 -18.09 -47.77
N ALA A 624 14.02 -17.77 -47.74
CA ALA A 624 15.01 -18.38 -48.62
C ALA A 624 15.30 -19.85 -48.28
N GLN A 625 15.26 -20.25 -47.00
CA GLN A 625 15.41 -21.65 -46.59
C GLN A 625 14.21 -22.50 -47.01
N GLY A 626 12.99 -21.98 -46.91
CA GLY A 626 11.78 -22.63 -47.45
C GLY A 626 11.79 -22.76 -48.99
N SER A 627 12.50 -21.88 -49.69
CA SER A 627 12.67 -21.92 -51.15
C SER A 627 13.85 -22.79 -51.60
N ASN A 628 14.91 -22.92 -50.79
CA ASN A 628 16.08 -23.75 -51.07
C ASN A 628 15.88 -25.25 -50.77
N SER A 629 15.06 -25.60 -49.78
CA SER A 629 14.56 -26.98 -49.64
C SER A 629 13.80 -27.43 -50.90
N HIS A 630 13.09 -26.49 -51.53
CA HIS A 630 12.35 -26.69 -52.77
C HIS A 630 13.26 -26.91 -54.01
N SER A 631 14.51 -26.44 -54.00
CA SER A 631 15.48 -26.64 -55.09
C SER A 631 16.33 -27.91 -54.91
N LEU A 632 16.66 -28.28 -53.67
CA LEU A 632 17.36 -29.52 -53.35
C LEU A 632 16.48 -30.77 -53.54
N LEU A 633 15.20 -30.71 -53.18
CA LEU A 633 14.25 -31.82 -53.42
C LEU A 633 13.90 -31.99 -54.91
N LYS A 634 13.90 -30.91 -55.70
CA LYS A 634 13.72 -30.98 -57.16
C LYS A 634 14.87 -31.71 -57.87
N ASN A 635 16.08 -31.62 -57.33
CA ASN A 635 17.25 -32.30 -57.88
C ASN A 635 17.33 -33.79 -57.53
N ILE A 636 16.60 -34.25 -56.51
CA ILE A 636 16.52 -35.68 -56.15
C ILE A 636 15.32 -36.37 -56.82
N GLN A 637 14.25 -35.62 -57.14
CA GLN A 637 13.02 -36.17 -57.73
C GLN A 637 13.01 -36.25 -59.26
N SER A 638 14.08 -35.88 -59.97
CA SER A 638 14.17 -36.01 -61.43
C SER A 638 14.56 -37.42 -61.92
N ALA A 639 14.73 -38.40 -61.02
CA ALA A 639 15.15 -39.77 -61.37
C ALA A 639 14.11 -40.88 -61.16
N ALA A 640 12.87 -40.60 -60.74
CA ALA A 640 11.86 -41.65 -60.59
C ALA A 640 10.47 -41.18 -61.04
N ALA A 641 9.93 -41.87 -62.04
CA ALA A 641 8.66 -41.56 -62.67
C ALA A 641 7.47 -42.25 -61.98
N ILE A 642 6.32 -41.56 -62.04
CA ILE A 642 4.92 -42.04 -62.01
C ILE A 642 4.27 -42.33 -60.64
N GLY A 643 3.34 -41.46 -60.25
CA GLY A 643 2.27 -41.70 -59.26
C GLY A 643 1.60 -40.38 -58.82
N PRO A 644 0.26 -40.21 -58.89
CA PRO A 644 -0.39 -38.98 -58.47
C PRO A 644 -0.78 -39.01 -56.97
N GLN A 645 -0.73 -37.83 -56.34
CA GLN A 645 -1.33 -37.46 -55.05
C GLN A 645 -0.62 -37.90 -53.75
N SER A 646 0.10 -36.95 -53.14
CA SER A 646 0.23 -36.72 -51.67
C SER A 646 1.28 -35.66 -51.29
N LYS A 647 1.65 -34.73 -52.19
CA LYS A 647 2.72 -33.74 -51.93
C LYS A 647 2.36 -32.55 -51.02
N GLY A 648 1.10 -32.41 -50.60
CA GLY A 648 0.64 -31.21 -49.87
C GLY A 648 0.72 -31.26 -48.34
N LEU A 649 0.95 -32.43 -47.73
CA LEU A 649 0.86 -32.59 -46.27
C LEU A 649 2.22 -32.48 -45.56
N GLU A 650 3.32 -32.91 -46.19
CA GLU A 650 4.65 -32.87 -45.57
C GLU A 650 5.28 -31.45 -45.61
N GLU A 651 4.85 -30.57 -46.53
CA GLU A 651 5.36 -29.19 -46.69
C GLU A 651 4.83 -28.22 -45.61
N GLU A 652 3.65 -28.48 -45.03
CA GLU A 652 3.09 -27.68 -43.93
C GLU A 652 3.72 -28.03 -42.57
N GLU A 653 4.19 -29.26 -42.37
CA GLU A 653 4.67 -29.76 -41.08
C GLU A 653 6.00 -29.13 -40.63
N ASP A 654 6.98 -28.92 -41.54
CA ASP A 654 8.27 -28.29 -41.23
C ASP A 654 8.13 -26.77 -40.97
N SER A 655 7.16 -26.12 -41.62
CA SER A 655 6.79 -24.72 -41.33
C SER A 655 6.15 -24.58 -39.93
N LEU A 656 5.50 -25.64 -39.44
CA LEU A 656 4.78 -25.65 -38.17
C LEU A 656 5.71 -25.87 -36.95
N LEU A 657 6.81 -26.59 -37.11
CA LEU A 657 7.70 -27.01 -36.02
C LEU A 657 8.91 -26.08 -35.84
N CYS A 658 8.66 -24.76 -35.77
CA CYS A 658 9.71 -23.75 -35.64
C CYS A 658 9.48 -22.79 -34.47
N ASN A 659 10.55 -22.14 -34.00
CA ASN A 659 10.45 -21.08 -32.98
C ASN A 659 9.53 -19.93 -33.41
N LEU A 660 9.48 -19.64 -34.73
CA LEU A 660 8.58 -18.63 -35.28
C LEU A 660 7.12 -19.00 -35.01
N ARG A 661 6.72 -20.27 -35.16
CA ARG A 661 5.35 -20.71 -34.90
C ARG A 661 4.96 -20.51 -33.43
N GLU A 662 5.82 -20.87 -32.50
CA GLU A 662 5.56 -20.64 -31.08
C GLU A 662 5.43 -19.13 -30.76
N VAL A 663 6.30 -18.29 -31.33
CA VAL A 663 6.22 -16.83 -31.19
C VAL A 663 4.91 -16.29 -31.75
N GLN A 664 4.50 -16.74 -32.94
CA GLN A 664 3.22 -16.38 -33.53
C GLN A 664 2.05 -16.76 -32.63
N CYS A 665 2.07 -17.96 -32.04
CA CYS A 665 1.04 -18.39 -31.09
C CYS A 665 1.00 -17.50 -29.84
N LEU A 666 2.16 -17.19 -29.24
CA LEU A 666 2.25 -16.30 -28.07
C LEU A 666 1.71 -14.89 -28.39
N ILE A 667 2.07 -14.35 -29.55
CA ILE A 667 1.55 -13.06 -30.03
C ILE A 667 0.03 -13.13 -30.23
N CYS A 668 -0.48 -14.17 -30.91
CA CYS A 668 -1.92 -14.36 -31.08
C CYS A 668 -2.65 -14.46 -29.74
N CYS A 669 -2.08 -15.14 -28.74
CA CYS A 669 -2.63 -15.19 -27.39
C CYS A 669 -2.68 -13.80 -26.75
N LEU A 670 -1.61 -12.99 -26.84
CA LEU A 670 -1.65 -11.63 -26.30
C LEU A 670 -2.66 -10.75 -27.04
N LEU A 671 -2.68 -10.80 -28.38
CA LEU A 671 -3.65 -10.05 -29.19
C LEU A 671 -5.08 -10.44 -28.84
N HIS A 672 -5.34 -11.74 -28.64
CA HIS A 672 -6.63 -12.21 -28.15
C HIS A 672 -7.01 -11.54 -26.82
N GLN A 673 -6.11 -11.53 -25.84
CA GLN A 673 -6.35 -10.87 -24.54
C GLN A 673 -6.60 -9.36 -24.70
N MET A 674 -5.80 -8.67 -25.53
CA MET A 674 -5.99 -7.25 -25.81
C MET A 674 -7.36 -6.96 -26.43
N TYR A 675 -7.81 -7.81 -27.36
CA TYR A 675 -9.11 -7.68 -28.03
C TYR A 675 -10.30 -7.97 -27.12
N ILE A 676 -10.14 -8.89 -26.16
CA ILE A 676 -11.15 -9.13 -25.12
C ILE A 676 -11.20 -7.94 -24.14
N ALA A 677 -10.06 -7.35 -23.80
CA ALA A 677 -9.98 -6.22 -22.89
C ALA A 677 -10.55 -4.93 -23.50
N ASP A 678 -10.28 -4.64 -24.77
CA ASP A 678 -10.86 -3.51 -25.49
C ASP A 678 -11.15 -3.86 -26.97
N PRO A 679 -12.43 -4.09 -27.34
CA PRO A 679 -12.81 -4.46 -28.70
C PRO A 679 -12.60 -3.33 -29.72
N ASN A 680 -12.43 -2.07 -29.29
CA ASN A 680 -12.19 -0.96 -30.21
C ASN A 680 -10.81 -1.06 -30.87
N ILE A 681 -9.83 -1.65 -30.19
CA ILE A 681 -8.48 -1.88 -30.74
C ILE A 681 -8.57 -2.79 -31.97
N VAL A 682 -9.41 -3.83 -31.92
CA VAL A 682 -9.66 -4.73 -33.06
C VAL A 682 -10.10 -3.91 -34.27
N LYS A 683 -11.13 -3.08 -34.08
CA LYS A 683 -11.68 -2.26 -35.15
C LYS A 683 -10.60 -1.32 -35.69
N LEU A 684 -9.91 -0.59 -34.82
CA LEU A 684 -8.88 0.38 -35.23
C LEU A 684 -7.76 -0.28 -36.05
N VAL A 685 -7.21 -1.41 -35.61
CA VAL A 685 -6.15 -2.14 -36.31
C VAL A 685 -6.60 -2.62 -37.68
N HIS A 686 -7.84 -3.13 -37.81
CA HIS A 686 -8.36 -3.56 -39.11
C HIS A 686 -8.73 -2.39 -40.03
N PHE A 687 -9.07 -1.23 -39.48
CA PHE A 687 -9.19 0.01 -40.24
C PHE A 687 -7.82 0.56 -40.66
N GLN A 688 -6.73 0.27 -39.93
CA GLN A 688 -5.36 0.56 -40.36
C GLN A 688 -4.87 -0.43 -41.43
N GLY A 689 -5.26 -1.70 -41.34
CA GLY A 689 -4.80 -2.77 -42.21
C GLY A 689 -3.43 -3.31 -41.80
N TYR A 690 -3.09 -4.49 -42.30
CA TYR A 690 -1.80 -5.16 -42.10
C TYR A 690 -1.55 -6.15 -43.26
N PRO A 691 -0.32 -6.67 -43.43
CA PRO A 691 0.02 -7.54 -44.55
C PRO A 691 -0.85 -8.80 -44.66
N CYS A 692 -1.26 -9.15 -45.89
CA CYS A 692 -2.23 -10.21 -46.17
C CYS A 692 -1.75 -11.60 -45.73
N GLU A 693 -0.44 -11.81 -45.66
CA GLU A 693 0.20 -13.05 -45.21
C GLU A 693 -0.21 -13.41 -43.77
N LEU A 694 -0.54 -12.41 -42.96
CA LEU A 694 -0.92 -12.58 -41.57
C LEU A 694 -2.40 -12.88 -41.38
N LEU A 695 -3.25 -12.70 -42.39
CA LEU A 695 -4.71 -12.91 -42.26
C LEU A 695 -5.06 -14.35 -41.90
N SER A 696 -4.41 -15.33 -42.54
CA SER A 696 -4.62 -16.75 -42.24
C SER A 696 -4.21 -17.07 -40.80
N LEU A 697 -3.10 -16.49 -40.34
CA LEU A 697 -2.58 -16.65 -38.99
C LEU A 697 -3.51 -16.03 -37.95
N THR A 698 -3.90 -14.76 -38.12
CA THR A 698 -4.69 -14.03 -37.12
C THR A 698 -6.10 -14.60 -37.02
N VAL A 699 -6.75 -14.91 -38.14
CA VAL A 699 -8.12 -15.45 -38.14
C VAL A 699 -8.20 -16.84 -37.50
N ALA A 700 -7.22 -17.71 -37.76
CA ALA A 700 -7.18 -19.05 -37.16
C ALA A 700 -6.61 -19.06 -35.73
N GLY A 701 -5.66 -18.18 -35.42
CA GLY A 701 -4.95 -18.13 -34.14
C GLY A 701 -5.62 -17.30 -33.05
N ILE A 702 -6.52 -16.36 -33.41
CA ILE A 702 -7.20 -15.46 -32.47
C ILE A 702 -8.71 -15.77 -32.45
N PRO A 703 -9.23 -16.44 -31.41
CA PRO A 703 -10.64 -16.85 -31.35
C PRO A 703 -11.65 -15.68 -31.37
N SER A 704 -11.24 -14.50 -30.90
CA SER A 704 -12.10 -13.31 -30.85
C SER A 704 -12.32 -12.63 -32.20
N MET A 705 -11.72 -13.12 -33.29
CA MET A 705 -11.80 -12.49 -34.63
C MET A 705 -13.21 -12.50 -35.25
N HIS A 706 -14.13 -13.33 -34.76
CA HIS A 706 -15.52 -13.33 -35.22
C HIS A 706 -16.23 -11.98 -35.00
N ILE A 707 -15.79 -11.16 -34.03
CA ILE A 707 -16.33 -9.81 -33.79
C ILE A 707 -16.11 -8.87 -34.99
N CYS A 708 -15.12 -9.15 -35.84
CA CYS A 708 -14.84 -8.34 -37.02
C CYS A 708 -16.01 -8.29 -38.01
N LEU A 709 -16.87 -9.33 -38.03
CA LEU A 709 -18.08 -9.36 -38.86
C LEU A 709 -19.03 -8.18 -38.59
N ASP A 710 -18.95 -7.56 -37.41
CA ASP A 710 -19.83 -6.48 -36.98
C ASP A 710 -19.50 -5.16 -37.68
N PHE A 711 -18.22 -4.89 -37.92
CA PHE A 711 -17.73 -3.65 -38.53
C PHE A 711 -17.21 -3.82 -39.97
N ILE A 712 -17.16 -5.04 -40.51
CA ILE A 712 -16.80 -5.27 -41.93
C ILE A 712 -17.66 -4.46 -42.91
N PRO A 713 -19.00 -4.37 -42.77
CA PRO A 713 -19.81 -3.52 -43.63
C PRO A 713 -19.38 -2.05 -43.63
N GLU A 714 -18.98 -1.54 -42.46
CA GLU A 714 -18.47 -0.18 -42.27
C GLU A 714 -17.09 0.01 -42.92
N LEU A 715 -16.24 -1.02 -42.87
CA LEU A 715 -14.93 -1.03 -43.51
C LEU A 715 -15.03 -1.11 -45.05
N ILE A 716 -16.01 -1.86 -45.58
CA ILE A 716 -16.31 -1.92 -47.02
C ILE A 716 -16.86 -0.58 -47.53
N ALA A 717 -17.56 0.18 -46.68
CA ALA A 717 -18.10 1.49 -47.03
C ALA A 717 -17.04 2.62 -47.08
N GLN A 718 -15.79 2.35 -46.71
CA GLN A 718 -14.72 3.34 -46.77
C GLN A 718 -14.41 3.76 -48.22
N PRO A 719 -14.04 5.03 -48.48
CA PRO A 719 -13.75 5.51 -49.82
C PRO A 719 -12.43 4.95 -50.40
N GLU A 720 -11.49 4.54 -49.55
CA GLU A 720 -10.19 4.01 -49.97
C GLU A 720 -10.28 2.55 -50.46
N LEU A 721 -9.81 2.30 -51.70
CA LEU A 721 -9.83 0.97 -52.29
C LEU A 721 -9.02 -0.07 -51.51
N GLU A 722 -7.90 0.32 -50.93
CA GLU A 722 -7.05 -0.57 -50.12
C GLU A 722 -7.83 -1.12 -48.92
N LYS A 723 -8.65 -0.29 -48.26
CA LYS A 723 -9.49 -0.68 -47.12
C LYS A 723 -10.61 -1.62 -47.56
N GLN A 724 -11.23 -1.34 -48.70
CA GLN A 724 -12.25 -2.21 -49.30
C GLN A 724 -11.68 -3.60 -49.65
N ILE A 725 -10.49 -3.64 -50.28
CA ILE A 725 -9.81 -4.90 -50.64
C ILE A 725 -9.47 -5.69 -49.38
N PHE A 726 -8.86 -5.05 -48.38
CA PHE A 726 -8.53 -5.69 -47.10
C PHE A 726 -9.79 -6.22 -46.39
N ALA A 727 -10.90 -5.47 -46.38
CA ALA A 727 -12.15 -5.90 -45.78
C ALA A 727 -12.71 -7.17 -46.45
N ILE A 728 -12.65 -7.25 -47.78
CA ILE A 728 -13.11 -8.39 -48.56
C ILE A 728 -12.21 -9.61 -48.30
N GLN A 729 -10.89 -9.43 -48.25
CA GLN A 729 -9.93 -10.48 -47.92
C GLN A 729 -10.17 -11.01 -46.51
N LEU A 730 -10.26 -10.12 -45.51
CA LEU A 730 -10.57 -10.48 -44.12
C LEU A 730 -11.89 -11.25 -44.03
N LEU A 731 -12.94 -10.77 -44.69
CA LEU A 731 -14.23 -11.46 -44.73
C LEU A 731 -14.11 -12.84 -45.36
N SER A 732 -13.32 -13.01 -46.42
CA SER A 732 -13.09 -14.31 -47.05
C SER A 732 -12.50 -15.32 -46.05
N TYR A 733 -11.45 -14.94 -45.33
CA TYR A 733 -10.85 -15.79 -44.29
C TYR A 733 -11.82 -16.07 -43.13
N LEU A 734 -12.58 -15.07 -42.69
CA LEU A 734 -13.58 -15.26 -41.64
C LEU A 734 -14.71 -16.20 -42.06
N CYS A 735 -15.17 -16.15 -43.31
CA CYS A 735 -16.18 -17.07 -43.83
C CYS A 735 -15.67 -18.50 -43.93
N ILE A 736 -14.39 -18.70 -44.25
CA ILE A 736 -13.75 -20.02 -44.28
C ILE A 736 -13.65 -20.59 -42.85
N GLN A 737 -13.26 -19.77 -41.88
CA GLN A 737 -13.07 -20.20 -40.50
C GLN A 737 -14.38 -20.31 -39.69
N TYR A 738 -15.33 -19.39 -39.89
CA TYR A 738 -16.55 -19.24 -39.10
C TYR A 738 -17.80 -19.34 -39.98
N ALA A 739 -18.38 -20.55 -40.05
CA ALA A 739 -19.62 -20.81 -40.79
C ALA A 739 -20.87 -20.34 -40.03
N LEU A 740 -21.13 -19.02 -40.05
CA LEU A 740 -22.26 -18.38 -39.35
C LEU A 740 -23.29 -17.77 -40.33
N PRO A 741 -24.60 -17.73 -39.99
CA PRO A 741 -25.60 -17.02 -40.80
C PRO A 741 -25.28 -15.54 -41.03
N LYS A 742 -24.69 -14.88 -40.02
CA LYS A 742 -24.20 -13.50 -40.11
C LYS A 742 -23.03 -13.37 -41.08
N SER A 743 -22.11 -14.33 -41.10
CA SER A 743 -21.01 -14.36 -42.08
C SER A 743 -21.57 -14.46 -43.51
N LEU A 744 -22.57 -15.32 -43.75
CA LEU A 744 -23.23 -15.43 -45.06
C LEU A 744 -23.93 -14.14 -45.51
N SER A 745 -24.61 -13.44 -44.59
CA SER A 745 -25.28 -12.18 -44.93
C SER A 745 -24.28 -11.07 -45.28
N VAL A 746 -23.19 -10.96 -44.51
CA VAL A 746 -22.10 -10.00 -44.77
C VAL A 746 -21.34 -10.36 -46.06
N ALA A 747 -21.11 -11.65 -46.33
CA ALA A 747 -20.53 -12.12 -47.60
C ALA A 747 -21.38 -11.75 -48.81
N ARG A 748 -22.72 -11.92 -48.70
CA ARG A 748 -23.65 -11.49 -49.76
C ARG A 748 -23.58 -9.98 -49.99
N LEU A 749 -23.53 -9.18 -48.92
CA LEU A 749 -23.35 -7.73 -49.02
C LEU A 749 -22.05 -7.38 -49.74
N ALA A 750 -20.92 -8.01 -49.36
CA ALA A 750 -19.63 -7.77 -49.98
C ALA A 750 -19.63 -8.09 -51.49
N ILE A 751 -20.25 -9.21 -51.89
CA ILE A 751 -20.40 -9.59 -53.32
C ILE A 751 -21.23 -8.54 -54.08
N ASN A 752 -22.34 -8.07 -53.50
CA ASN A 752 -23.18 -7.05 -54.12
C ASN A 752 -22.43 -5.72 -54.29
N VAL A 753 -21.66 -5.30 -53.28
CA VAL A 753 -20.84 -4.08 -53.35
C VAL A 753 -19.74 -4.24 -54.40
N MET A 754 -19.05 -5.39 -54.44
CA MET A 754 -18.03 -5.68 -55.46
C MET A 754 -18.60 -5.61 -56.88
N GLY A 755 -19.78 -6.21 -57.11
CA GLY A 755 -20.48 -6.12 -58.40
C GLY A 755 -20.88 -4.70 -58.78
N THR A 756 -21.24 -3.86 -57.80
CA THR A 756 -21.58 -2.44 -58.01
C THR A 756 -20.33 -1.60 -58.29
N LEU A 757 -19.22 -1.88 -57.62
CA LEU A 757 -17.94 -1.20 -57.88
C LEU A 757 -17.40 -1.54 -59.28
N LEU A 758 -17.68 -2.74 -59.78
CA LEU A 758 -17.32 -3.16 -61.13
C LEU A 758 -18.07 -2.36 -62.21
N THR A 759 -19.34 -2.01 -61.98
CA THR A 759 -20.15 -1.22 -62.94
C THR A 759 -19.99 0.29 -62.78
N GLY A 760 -19.62 0.76 -61.58
CA GLY A 760 -19.42 2.18 -61.28
C GLY A 760 -18.04 2.76 -61.64
N LYS A 761 -17.01 1.93 -61.87
CA LYS A 761 -15.68 2.39 -62.30
C LYS A 761 -15.60 2.50 -63.83
N GLN A 762 -15.54 3.73 -64.36
CA GLN A 762 -15.22 3.98 -65.78
C GLN A 762 -13.80 3.47 -66.15
N PRO A 763 -13.55 3.15 -67.44
CA PRO A 763 -12.49 2.24 -67.88
C PRO A 763 -11.09 2.88 -68.02
N ASP A 764 -10.61 3.62 -67.02
CA ASP A 764 -9.23 4.13 -67.00
C ASP A 764 -8.37 3.58 -65.84
N ASN A 765 -8.97 2.89 -64.87
CA ASN A 765 -8.27 2.32 -63.70
C ASN A 765 -8.16 0.78 -63.69
N ILE A 766 -8.38 0.12 -64.84
CA ILE A 766 -8.41 -1.37 -64.91
C ILE A 766 -7.01 -2.01 -64.82
N LYS A 767 -5.92 -1.23 -64.89
CA LYS A 767 -4.55 -1.80 -64.87
C LYS A 767 -4.02 -2.23 -63.49
N THR A 768 -4.72 -1.98 -62.39
CA THR A 768 -4.26 -2.31 -61.04
C THR A 768 -4.93 -3.53 -60.40
N LEU A 769 -5.73 -4.29 -61.15
CA LEU A 769 -6.45 -5.48 -60.65
C LEU A 769 -5.81 -6.82 -61.05
N GLU A 770 -4.65 -6.82 -61.69
CA GLU A 770 -3.82 -8.02 -61.88
C GLU A 770 -2.59 -7.95 -60.96
N TYR A 771 -2.75 -8.24 -59.67
CA TYR A 771 -1.72 -8.80 -58.78
C TYR A 771 -2.39 -9.43 -57.56
#